data_AF-A0AAV8EA37-F1
#
_entry.id   AF-A0AAV8EA37-F1
#
_cell.length_a   1.000
_cell.length_b   1.000
_cell.length_c   1.000
_cell.angle_alpha   90.00
_cell.angle_beta   90.00
_cell.angle_gamma   90.00
#
_symmetry.space_group_name_H-M   'P 1'
#
loop_
_entity.id
_entity.type
_entity.pdbx_description
1 polymer ?
#
loop_
_entity_poly.entity_id
_entity_poly.type
_entity_poly.pdbx_seq_one_letter_code
_entity_poly.pdbx_strand_id
1 'polypeptide(L)'
;MTGVLKKMFKSPKKLPALHELGVEINEILERIKKISESREKYGINNLGESSRGQMKLPARQLLIPDFDDPDVVGFERDTDNIVKELLDGSTKRRYVISIIGPGGLGKTTLARKVYNSPGVKTDTETKFDIRIWITISQRFKLIDILRELLEKIRGKPVDQNEQEQHEEYFYKELHDSLYKKMYLVVLDDVWTNKLWGQIKEAFPDIKNGSRVLITTRSMDVAKSFDSPFEPYKLSNLAKESSLDLLLKKAFPYQDFSKDYPDNLVDLAKEFAIQCGGLPLALVILGALLSRQPPDGHSWRKVTRNMQWRADVNDILATSYDDLPLALKSCFMYFAIFPEDYVIDAKALIRMWIAEGFIPHFDKGGTLEDTAENFLEDLVQRSLVQVSQRALNGSIEHCYMHDLLHDMAMRKAEEENFLLVMSPNQDGQIKSCRGTRRVAIHDQNPELMKDTSPNLRSLFCFERMPNLSVSGHRQGQLKVLMEANYDFSLNIIDKYSLLAAFKFKQAGGGNIWNSTEVDERNGPFTSLRYLELSSLSSLVMLPGINCLTFLQTLDLRCMEFFQDLPDWVWHIKTLRHVLLPIMRYIRGPPPLVEMRNLQTLGGVKPRLSWKEQGLPYLPCLRELHMKVDDGFPWEVLVTFIGTLKHLESLTIEGDRAGLIKLGPNRRIWDPTQKRPAMEVKKRERLNQTACPK
;
A
#
# COMPACT_ATOMS: atom_id res chain seq x y z
N MET A 1 -2.77 -63.75 -10.11
CA MET A 1 -3.95 -63.08 -10.73
C MET A 1 -4.72 -62.14 -9.79
N THR A 2 -4.12 -61.57 -8.73
CA THR A 2 -4.84 -60.81 -7.68
C THR A 2 -4.49 -59.32 -7.61
N GLY A 3 -3.49 -58.83 -8.37
CA GLY A 3 -3.08 -57.42 -8.39
C GLY A 3 -3.82 -56.55 -9.42
N VAL A 4 -4.24 -57.12 -10.56
CA VAL A 4 -4.90 -56.39 -11.66
C VAL A 4 -6.38 -56.14 -11.37
N LEU A 5 -7.07 -57.12 -10.76
CA LEU A 5 -8.49 -56.99 -10.39
C LEU A 5 -8.71 -55.91 -9.30
N LYS A 6 -7.78 -55.73 -8.34
CA LYS A 6 -7.86 -54.64 -7.34
C LYS A 6 -7.69 -53.22 -7.93
N LYS A 7 -7.04 -53.07 -9.10
CA LYS A 7 -6.99 -51.79 -9.83
C LYS A 7 -8.27 -51.52 -10.60
N MET A 8 -8.98 -52.56 -11.06
CA MET A 8 -10.25 -52.40 -11.79
C MET A 8 -11.44 -52.04 -10.86
N PHE A 9 -11.43 -52.48 -9.60
CA PHE A 9 -12.49 -52.15 -8.62
C PHE A 9 -12.38 -50.76 -7.94
N LYS A 10 -11.35 -49.96 -8.24
CA LYS A 10 -11.27 -48.53 -7.83
C LYS A 10 -11.83 -47.56 -8.90
N SER A 11 -12.32 -48.09 -10.02
CA SER A 11 -12.80 -47.33 -11.19
C SER A 11 -14.27 -46.85 -11.16
N PRO A 12 -15.25 -47.49 -10.48
CA PRO A 12 -16.66 -47.17 -10.74
C PRO A 12 -17.16 -45.84 -10.16
N LYS A 13 -16.47 -45.24 -9.18
CA LYS A 13 -16.82 -43.90 -8.65
C LYS A 13 -16.20 -42.75 -9.44
N LYS A 14 -15.15 -43.00 -10.23
CA LYS A 14 -14.48 -41.96 -11.04
C LYS A 14 -15.17 -41.75 -12.38
N LEU A 15 -15.76 -42.80 -12.95
CA LEU A 15 -16.44 -42.73 -14.25
C LEU A 15 -17.67 -41.80 -14.23
N PRO A 16 -18.56 -41.84 -13.22
CA PRO A 16 -19.67 -40.89 -13.11
C PRO A 16 -19.19 -39.44 -12.95
N ALA A 17 -18.19 -39.19 -12.09
CA ALA A 17 -17.65 -37.85 -11.89
C ALA A 17 -16.95 -37.28 -13.14
N LEU A 18 -16.24 -38.13 -13.90
CA LEU A 18 -15.64 -37.74 -15.18
C LEU A 18 -16.70 -37.48 -16.26
N HIS A 19 -17.80 -38.25 -16.24
CA HIS A 19 -18.93 -38.01 -17.14
C HIS A 19 -19.64 -36.70 -16.80
N GLU A 20 -19.91 -36.44 -15.52
CA GLU A 20 -20.50 -35.18 -15.03
C GLU A 20 -19.63 -33.97 -15.39
N LEU A 21 -18.32 -34.05 -15.16
CA LEU A 21 -17.36 -33.03 -15.62
C LEU A 21 -17.39 -32.85 -17.14
N GLY A 22 -17.52 -33.94 -17.90
CA GLY A 22 -17.65 -33.89 -19.36
C GLY A 22 -18.93 -33.17 -19.82
N VAL A 23 -20.05 -33.38 -19.12
CA VAL A 23 -21.31 -32.66 -19.35
C VAL A 23 -21.13 -31.17 -19.05
N GLU A 24 -20.55 -30.82 -17.89
CA GLU A 24 -20.29 -29.42 -17.53
C GLU A 24 -19.38 -28.72 -18.55
N ILE A 25 -18.31 -29.39 -19.00
CA ILE A 25 -17.42 -28.86 -20.05
C ILE A 25 -18.21 -28.61 -21.33
N ASN A 26 -19.06 -29.54 -21.75
CA ASN A 26 -19.86 -29.37 -22.96
C ASN A 26 -20.86 -28.21 -22.82
N GLU A 27 -21.51 -28.06 -21.66
CA GLU A 27 -22.40 -26.92 -21.39
C GLU A 27 -21.65 -25.58 -21.44
N ILE A 28 -20.44 -25.52 -20.88
CA ILE A 28 -19.58 -24.34 -20.96
C ILE A 28 -19.18 -24.06 -22.41
N LEU A 29 -18.78 -25.07 -23.18
CA LEU A 29 -18.42 -24.94 -24.59
C LEU A 29 -19.59 -24.46 -25.43
N GLU A 30 -20.80 -24.97 -25.18
CA GLU A 30 -22.01 -24.48 -25.85
C GLU A 30 -22.31 -23.02 -25.50
N ARG A 31 -22.17 -22.63 -24.23
CA ARG A 31 -22.31 -21.23 -23.82
C ARG A 31 -21.28 -20.34 -24.48
N ILE A 32 -20.01 -20.76 -24.53
CA ILE A 32 -18.94 -20.04 -25.23
C ILE A 32 -19.27 -19.90 -26.71
N LYS A 33 -19.76 -20.97 -27.36
CA LYS A 33 -20.16 -20.95 -28.76
C LYS A 33 -21.30 -19.94 -29.00
N LYS A 34 -22.37 -19.98 -28.19
CA LYS A 34 -23.49 -19.03 -28.28
C LYS A 34 -23.04 -17.57 -28.07
N ILE A 35 -22.10 -17.34 -27.16
CA ILE A 35 -21.51 -16.01 -26.94
C ILE A 35 -20.68 -15.58 -28.16
N SER A 36 -19.88 -16.47 -28.73
CA SER A 36 -19.08 -16.20 -29.93
C SER A 36 -19.96 -15.88 -31.15
N GLU A 37 -21.01 -16.67 -31.37
CA GLU A 37 -21.99 -16.42 -32.44
C GLU A 37 -22.72 -15.09 -32.24
N SER A 38 -23.10 -14.78 -30.99
CA SER A 38 -23.73 -13.48 -30.66
C SER A 38 -22.77 -12.33 -30.90
N ARG A 39 -21.50 -12.47 -30.50
CA ARG A 39 -20.45 -11.47 -30.72
C ARG A 39 -20.29 -11.15 -32.21
N GLU A 40 -20.22 -12.17 -33.06
CA GLU A 40 -20.15 -12.00 -34.52
C GLU A 40 -21.43 -11.34 -35.06
N LYS A 41 -22.61 -11.80 -34.63
CA LYS A 41 -23.91 -11.27 -35.03
C LYS A 41 -24.06 -9.77 -34.73
N TYR A 42 -23.55 -9.31 -33.59
CA TYR A 42 -23.59 -7.90 -33.18
C TYR A 42 -22.37 -7.09 -33.67
N GLY A 43 -21.47 -7.69 -34.46
CA GLY A 43 -20.30 -7.00 -35.01
C GLY A 43 -19.28 -6.57 -33.95
N ILE A 44 -19.22 -7.24 -32.80
CA ILE A 44 -18.29 -6.92 -31.71
C ILE A 44 -16.89 -7.44 -32.09
N ASN A 45 -16.15 -6.63 -32.84
CA ASN A 45 -14.79 -6.92 -33.28
C ASN A 45 -13.74 -6.24 -32.37
N ASN A 46 -12.51 -6.77 -32.35
CA ASN A 46 -11.32 -6.17 -31.71
C ASN A 46 -11.31 -6.07 -30.16
N LEU A 47 -11.92 -7.03 -29.45
CA LEU A 47 -11.75 -7.16 -28.00
C LEU A 47 -10.29 -7.51 -27.66
N GLY A 48 -9.50 -6.52 -27.24
CA GLY A 48 -8.14 -6.71 -26.73
C GLY A 48 -7.01 -6.57 -27.76
N GLU A 49 -7.26 -6.12 -29.00
CA GLU A 49 -6.16 -5.85 -29.95
C GLU A 49 -5.23 -4.71 -29.49
N SER A 50 -5.70 -3.82 -28.62
CA SER A 50 -4.85 -2.84 -27.90
C SER A 50 -3.78 -3.50 -27.03
N SER A 51 -3.94 -4.79 -26.68
CA SER A 51 -3.00 -5.59 -25.87
C SER A 51 -1.91 -6.28 -26.70
N ARG A 52 -2.07 -6.36 -28.03
CA ARG A 52 -1.09 -6.96 -28.95
C ARG A 52 -0.19 -5.92 -29.63
N GLY A 53 -0.53 -4.65 -29.57
CA GLY A 53 0.47 -3.61 -29.75
C GLY A 53 1.56 -3.88 -28.72
N GLN A 54 2.80 -4.12 -29.16
CA GLN A 54 3.94 -4.24 -28.27
C GLN A 54 3.78 -3.15 -27.21
N MET A 55 3.67 -3.54 -25.93
CA MET A 55 3.77 -2.60 -24.83
C MET A 55 5.17 -2.00 -24.95
N LYS A 56 5.31 -0.96 -25.77
CA LYS A 56 6.49 -0.11 -25.82
C LYS A 56 6.42 0.63 -24.50
N LEU A 57 6.90 -0.03 -23.45
CA LEU A 57 7.37 0.65 -22.27
C LEU A 57 8.30 1.75 -22.83
N PRO A 58 7.96 3.04 -22.68
CA PRO A 58 8.86 4.09 -23.09
C PRO A 58 10.21 3.81 -22.44
N ALA A 59 11.30 4.03 -23.19
CA ALA A 59 12.64 3.77 -22.72
C ALA A 59 12.82 4.42 -21.33
N ARG A 60 13.17 3.59 -20.33
CA ARG A 60 13.45 4.03 -18.96
C ARG A 60 14.48 5.17 -19.00
N GLN A 61 14.04 6.41 -18.80
CA GLN A 61 14.86 7.45 -18.23
C GLN A 61 14.40 7.62 -16.78
N LEU A 62 15.02 6.80 -15.93
CA LEU A 62 14.91 6.90 -14.47
C LEU A 62 15.48 8.26 -14.07
N LEU A 63 14.60 9.22 -13.79
CA LEU A 63 14.92 10.34 -12.93
C LEU A 63 14.10 10.16 -11.66
N ILE A 64 14.82 10.11 -10.55
CA ILE A 64 14.30 10.15 -9.19
C ILE A 64 13.71 11.55 -9.02
N PRO A 65 12.38 11.73 -8.92
CA PRO A 65 11.86 13.01 -8.43
C PRO A 65 12.25 13.06 -6.96
N ASP A 66 13.02 14.09 -6.60
CA ASP A 66 13.33 14.40 -5.21
C ASP A 66 12.03 14.50 -4.39
N PHE A 67 12.14 14.25 -3.09
CA PHE A 67 11.00 14.22 -2.14
C PHE A 67 10.28 15.57 -1.96
N ASP A 68 10.77 16.63 -2.61
CA ASP A 68 10.06 17.90 -2.79
C ASP A 68 9.30 17.82 -4.12
N ASP A 69 7.97 17.87 -4.09
CA ASP A 69 7.11 17.90 -5.29
C ASP A 69 7.50 19.15 -6.12
N PRO A 70 8.37 19.01 -7.15
CA PRO A 70 8.97 20.16 -7.83
C PRO A 70 7.96 20.86 -8.75
N ASP A 71 6.78 20.26 -8.90
CA ASP A 71 5.71 20.68 -9.79
C ASP A 71 4.59 21.46 -9.07
N VAL A 72 4.75 21.80 -7.79
CA VAL A 72 3.76 22.61 -7.06
C VAL A 72 3.82 24.06 -7.52
N VAL A 73 2.72 24.56 -8.08
CA VAL A 73 2.63 25.91 -8.67
C VAL A 73 1.41 26.66 -8.17
N GLY A 74 1.50 28.00 -8.10
CA GLY A 74 0.36 28.88 -7.89
C GLY A 74 -0.14 29.01 -6.45
N PHE A 75 0.52 28.36 -5.49
CA PHE A 75 0.17 28.41 -4.06
C PHE A 75 1.03 29.40 -3.26
N GLU A 76 1.85 30.23 -3.89
CA GLU A 76 2.79 31.14 -3.21
C GLU A 76 2.04 32.10 -2.28
N ARG A 77 1.04 32.82 -2.81
CA ARG A 77 0.25 33.78 -2.04
C ARG A 77 -0.58 33.11 -0.96
N ASP A 78 -1.19 31.97 -1.26
CA ASP A 78 -1.99 31.21 -0.29
C ASP A 78 -1.12 30.74 0.87
N THR A 79 0.08 30.26 0.57
CA THR A 79 1.06 29.83 1.57
C THR A 79 1.44 31.01 2.46
N ASP A 80 1.83 32.14 1.87
CA ASP A 80 2.26 33.33 2.62
C ASP A 80 1.15 33.85 3.54
N ASN A 81 -0.10 33.86 3.08
CA ASN A 81 -1.25 34.29 3.88
C ASN A 81 -1.45 33.41 5.10
N ILE A 82 -1.46 32.09 4.91
CA ILE A 82 -1.68 31.13 6.00
C ILE A 82 -0.48 31.11 6.95
N VAL A 83 0.76 31.18 6.43
CA VAL A 83 1.98 31.26 7.24
C VAL A 83 1.96 32.53 8.09
N LYS A 84 1.57 33.67 7.52
CA LYS A 84 1.43 34.93 8.27
C LYS A 84 0.44 34.80 9.42
N GLU A 85 -0.72 34.19 9.18
CA GLU A 85 -1.73 33.96 10.21
C GLU A 85 -1.24 32.99 11.30
N LEU A 86 -0.57 31.92 10.88
CA LEU A 86 -0.03 30.89 11.77
C LEU A 86 1.11 31.44 12.64
N LEU A 87 1.92 32.35 12.09
CA LEU A 87 3.03 33.00 12.78
C LEU A 87 2.63 34.28 13.53
N ASP A 88 1.39 34.75 13.41
CA ASP A 88 0.92 35.94 14.11
C ASP A 88 1.05 35.77 15.65
N GLY A 89 1.75 36.73 16.27
CA GLY A 89 1.99 36.78 17.71
C GLY A 89 0.96 37.62 18.47
N SER A 90 0.06 38.32 17.78
CA SER A 90 -0.97 39.19 18.35
C SER A 90 -1.91 38.41 19.27
N THR A 91 -2.31 37.22 18.83
CA THR A 91 -3.24 36.33 19.52
C THR A 91 -2.47 35.17 20.14
N LYS A 92 -2.43 35.18 21.47
CA LYS A 92 -1.75 34.14 22.26
C LYS A 92 -2.61 32.91 22.53
N ARG A 93 -3.94 33.02 22.46
CA ARG A 93 -4.86 31.88 22.58
C ARG A 93 -4.64 30.88 21.45
N ARG A 94 -4.92 29.60 21.72
CA ARG A 94 -4.97 28.54 20.71
C ARG A 94 -6.22 28.71 19.85
N TYR A 95 -6.07 28.62 18.54
CA TYR A 95 -7.22 28.58 17.62
C TYR A 95 -6.93 27.68 16.41
N VAL A 96 -8.01 27.38 15.69
CA VAL A 96 -8.01 26.55 14.48
C VAL A 96 -7.93 27.43 13.24
N ILE A 97 -7.02 27.10 12.33
CA ILE A 97 -6.99 27.65 10.97
C ILE A 97 -7.55 26.57 10.05
N SER A 98 -8.55 26.90 9.23
CA SER A 98 -9.22 25.93 8.37
C SER A 98 -9.01 26.26 6.90
N ILE A 99 -8.54 25.30 6.10
CA ILE A 99 -8.47 25.39 4.64
C ILE A 99 -9.66 24.61 4.07
N ILE A 100 -10.53 25.30 3.34
CA ILE A 100 -11.74 24.72 2.76
C ILE A 100 -11.69 24.70 1.23
N GLY A 101 -12.31 23.68 0.63
CA GLY A 101 -12.46 23.60 -0.82
C GLY A 101 -12.84 22.19 -1.32
N PRO A 102 -13.37 22.07 -2.55
CA PRO A 102 -13.71 20.78 -3.16
C PRO A 102 -12.54 19.79 -3.25
N GLY A 103 -12.86 18.52 -3.56
CA GLY A 103 -11.85 17.47 -3.81
C GLY A 103 -10.98 17.80 -5.02
N GLY A 104 -9.71 17.39 -5.00
CA GLY A 104 -8.76 17.63 -6.10
C GLY A 104 -8.20 19.06 -6.21
N LEU A 105 -8.59 19.98 -5.31
CA LEU A 105 -8.16 21.38 -5.32
C LEU A 105 -6.74 21.62 -4.76
N GLY A 106 -6.12 20.61 -4.14
CA GLY A 106 -4.77 20.72 -3.58
C GLY A 106 -4.70 21.25 -2.13
N LYS A 107 -5.76 21.10 -1.33
CA LYS A 107 -5.79 21.50 0.09
C LYS A 107 -4.64 20.88 0.90
N THR A 108 -4.47 19.56 0.80
CA THR A 108 -3.37 18.81 1.42
C THR A 108 -2.01 19.30 0.93
N THR A 109 -1.88 19.61 -0.36
CA THR A 109 -0.66 20.17 -0.95
C THR A 109 -0.33 21.55 -0.38
N LEU A 110 -1.32 22.44 -0.27
CA LEU A 110 -1.16 23.76 0.35
C LEU A 110 -0.80 23.64 1.84
N ALA A 111 -1.51 22.81 2.60
CA ALA A 111 -1.20 22.57 4.00
C ALA A 111 0.22 22.02 4.19
N ARG A 112 0.70 21.16 3.27
CA ARG A 112 2.07 20.62 3.29
C ARG A 112 3.10 21.71 2.99
N LYS A 113 2.83 22.60 2.04
CA LYS A 113 3.66 23.77 1.73
C LYS A 113 3.76 24.71 2.94
N VAL A 114 2.64 25.03 3.59
CA VAL A 114 2.58 25.82 4.84
C VAL A 114 3.37 25.14 5.96
N TYR A 115 3.14 23.84 6.17
CA TYR A 115 3.82 23.07 7.22
C TYR A 115 5.34 23.09 7.03
N ASN A 116 5.82 22.98 5.80
CA ASN A 116 7.26 23.01 5.49
C ASN A 116 7.83 24.41 5.21
N SER A 117 7.04 25.47 5.33
CA SER A 117 7.48 26.83 5.00
C SER A 117 8.55 27.36 5.95
N PRO A 118 9.50 28.19 5.46
CA PRO A 118 10.46 28.90 6.30
C PRO A 118 9.76 29.67 7.43
N GLY A 119 10.25 29.52 8.66
CA GLY A 119 9.66 30.10 9.87
C GLY A 119 8.63 29.21 10.57
N VAL A 120 7.95 28.31 9.85
CA VAL A 120 7.20 27.17 10.44
C VAL A 120 8.14 25.99 10.64
N LYS A 121 9.00 25.72 9.64
CA LYS A 121 10.12 24.78 9.63
C LYS A 121 11.41 25.54 9.33
N THR A 122 12.47 25.32 10.12
CA THR A 122 13.84 25.62 9.68
C THR A 122 14.78 24.51 10.13
N ASP A 123 15.98 24.46 9.54
CA ASP A 123 16.99 23.44 9.83
C ASP A 123 17.65 23.60 11.22
N THR A 124 17.44 24.74 11.88
CA THR A 124 18.10 25.08 13.15
C THR A 124 17.12 25.43 14.27
N GLU A 125 15.98 26.07 14.00
CA GLU A 125 14.96 26.47 15.01
C GLU A 125 13.54 26.56 14.42
N THR A 126 12.54 25.98 15.08
CA THR A 126 11.11 26.15 14.73
C THR A 126 10.41 27.01 15.77
N LYS A 127 9.40 27.80 15.37
CA LYS A 127 8.54 28.53 16.33
C LYS A 127 7.78 27.57 17.26
N PHE A 128 7.43 26.39 16.75
CA PHE A 128 6.67 25.36 17.47
C PHE A 128 7.61 24.28 17.99
N ASP A 129 7.53 23.97 19.28
CA ASP A 129 8.25 22.88 19.95
C ASP A 129 7.78 21.51 19.45
N ILE A 130 6.48 21.39 19.14
CA ILE A 130 5.86 20.16 18.64
C ILE A 130 5.16 20.43 17.33
N ARG A 131 5.41 19.57 16.35
CA ARG A 131 4.73 19.60 15.06
C ARG A 131 4.28 18.21 14.68
N ILE A 132 2.99 18.08 14.43
CA ILE A 132 2.35 16.80 14.13
C ILE A 132 1.46 16.98 12.91
N TRP A 133 1.41 15.98 12.07
CA TRP A 133 0.47 15.87 10.97
C TRP A 133 -0.20 14.51 11.05
N ILE A 134 -1.52 14.45 11.01
CA ILE A 134 -2.28 13.21 10.84
C ILE A 134 -3.38 13.43 9.79
N THR A 135 -3.79 12.37 9.12
CA THR A 135 -4.91 12.38 8.16
C THR A 135 -6.11 11.67 8.79
N ILE A 136 -7.28 12.29 8.68
CA ILE A 136 -8.51 11.82 9.30
C ILE A 136 -9.35 11.09 8.26
N SER A 137 -9.58 9.81 8.46
CA SER A 137 -10.48 9.06 7.59
C SER A 137 -11.94 9.49 7.76
N GLN A 138 -12.76 9.31 6.71
CA GLN A 138 -14.21 9.52 6.77
C GLN A 138 -14.87 8.82 7.97
N ARG A 139 -14.35 7.66 8.35
CA ARG A 139 -14.82 6.82 9.44
C ARG A 139 -13.77 6.72 10.55
N PHE A 140 -13.69 7.75 11.39
CA PHE A 140 -12.73 7.77 12.48
C PHE A 140 -13.28 7.17 13.79
N LYS A 141 -12.36 6.75 14.67
CA LYS A 141 -12.59 6.38 16.07
C LYS A 141 -11.71 7.32 16.88
N LEU A 142 -12.24 7.95 17.92
CA LEU A 142 -11.51 8.98 18.67
C LEU A 142 -10.22 8.41 19.28
N ILE A 143 -10.28 7.21 19.86
CA ILE A 143 -9.11 6.53 20.42
C ILE A 143 -7.96 6.38 19.41
N ASP A 144 -8.27 6.10 18.15
CA ASP A 144 -7.25 5.85 17.12
C ASP A 144 -6.52 7.16 16.76
N ILE A 145 -7.26 8.27 16.69
CA ILE A 145 -6.71 9.61 16.46
C ILE A 145 -5.80 10.02 17.61
N LEU A 146 -6.27 9.88 18.86
CA LEU A 146 -5.50 10.24 20.05
C LEU A 146 -4.19 9.45 20.13
N ARG A 147 -4.25 8.16 19.80
CA ARG A 147 -3.09 7.26 19.76
C ARG A 147 -2.07 7.72 18.72
N GLU A 148 -2.49 7.94 17.48
CA GLU A 148 -1.59 8.35 16.40
C GLU A 148 -0.89 9.68 16.73
N LEU A 149 -1.61 10.65 17.30
CA LEU A 149 -1.03 11.92 17.75
C LEU A 149 0.07 11.68 18.79
N LEU A 150 -0.20 10.84 19.79
CA LEU A 150 0.74 10.55 20.86
C LEU A 150 1.98 9.81 20.35
N GLU A 151 1.82 8.86 19.44
CA GLU A 151 2.93 8.15 18.80
C GLU A 151 3.85 9.09 18.02
N LYS A 152 3.27 10.05 17.28
CA LYS A 152 4.05 11.06 16.56
C LYS A 152 4.79 12.01 17.48
N ILE A 153 4.23 12.35 18.65
CA ILE A 153 4.95 13.15 19.66
C ILE A 153 6.11 12.35 20.24
N ARG A 154 5.87 11.08 20.60
CA ARG A 154 6.86 10.23 21.27
C ARG A 154 7.93 9.70 20.31
N GLY A 155 7.65 9.69 19.00
CA GLY A 155 8.52 9.10 17.98
C GLY A 155 8.63 7.58 18.07
N LYS A 156 7.69 6.94 18.77
CA LYS A 156 7.60 5.49 18.94
C LYS A 156 6.13 5.06 19.06
N PRO A 157 5.80 3.81 18.71
CA PRO A 157 4.48 3.26 18.98
C PRO A 157 4.16 3.29 20.47
N VAL A 158 2.86 3.29 20.78
CA VAL A 158 2.36 3.17 22.15
C VAL A 158 2.83 1.84 22.75
N ASP A 159 3.26 1.89 24.02
CA ASP A 159 3.79 0.69 24.67
C ASP A 159 2.67 -0.35 24.82
N GLN A 160 3.03 -1.63 24.85
CA GLN A 160 2.06 -2.72 24.83
C GLN A 160 1.01 -2.65 25.96
N ASN A 161 1.41 -2.16 27.15
CA ASN A 161 0.52 -1.95 28.29
C ASN A 161 -0.45 -0.76 28.11
N GLU A 162 -0.08 0.20 27.26
CA GLU A 162 -0.88 1.39 26.97
C GLU A 162 -1.91 1.09 25.86
N GLN A 163 -1.72 0.06 25.04
CA GLN A 163 -2.66 -0.31 23.97
C GLN A 163 -4.04 -0.75 24.48
N GLU A 164 -4.12 -1.26 25.70
CA GLU A 164 -5.38 -1.66 26.36
C GLU A 164 -6.09 -0.48 27.05
N GLN A 165 -5.52 0.72 27.02
CA GLN A 165 -6.07 1.87 27.74
C GLN A 165 -7.29 2.46 27.03
N HIS A 166 -8.18 3.06 27.82
CA HIS A 166 -9.36 3.75 27.32
C HIS A 166 -9.01 5.16 26.77
N GLU A 167 -9.96 5.76 26.06
CA GLU A 167 -9.81 7.10 25.45
C GLU A 167 -9.32 8.16 26.44
N GLU A 168 -9.79 8.12 27.69
CA GLU A 168 -9.43 9.04 28.76
C GLU A 168 -7.93 9.09 29.06
N TYR A 169 -7.26 7.93 28.99
CA TYR A 169 -5.82 7.83 29.20
C TYR A 169 -5.05 8.55 28.09
N PHE A 170 -5.33 8.19 26.83
CA PHE A 170 -4.67 8.79 25.67
C PHE A 170 -4.92 10.28 25.57
N TYR A 171 -6.13 10.69 25.90
CA TYR A 171 -6.52 12.06 25.99
C TYR A 171 -5.64 12.83 27.00
N LYS A 172 -5.46 12.30 28.22
CA LYS A 172 -4.65 12.93 29.26
C LYS A 172 -3.18 12.96 28.88
N GLU A 173 -2.65 11.85 28.38
CA GLU A 173 -1.25 11.76 27.93
C GLU A 173 -0.94 12.73 26.79
N LEU A 174 -1.86 12.87 25.84
CA LEU A 174 -1.74 13.84 24.75
C LEU A 174 -1.74 15.26 25.31
N HIS A 175 -2.69 15.59 26.18
CA HIS A 175 -2.77 16.89 26.83
C HIS A 175 -1.49 17.23 27.60
N ASP A 176 -1.01 16.32 28.45
CA ASP A 176 0.19 16.52 29.27
C ASP A 176 1.46 16.61 28.41
N SER A 177 1.51 15.85 27.30
CA SER A 177 2.62 15.90 26.34
C SER A 177 2.72 17.23 25.60
N LEU A 178 1.58 17.89 25.35
CA LEU A 178 1.45 19.20 24.72
C LEU A 178 1.51 20.36 25.72
N TYR A 179 1.25 20.11 27.00
CA TYR A 179 1.21 21.14 28.03
C TYR A 179 2.56 21.86 28.15
N LYS A 180 2.52 23.20 28.27
CA LYS A 180 3.69 24.10 28.27
C LYS A 180 4.53 24.13 26.98
N LYS A 181 4.17 23.39 25.94
CA LYS A 181 4.85 23.40 24.63
C LYS A 181 4.01 24.12 23.59
N MET A 182 4.65 24.93 22.75
CA MET A 182 3.97 25.54 21.61
C MET A 182 3.84 24.49 20.50
N TYR A 183 2.61 24.14 20.13
CA TYR A 183 2.38 23.09 19.13
C TYR A 183 1.69 23.59 17.87
N LEU A 184 2.00 22.94 16.75
CA LEU A 184 1.24 22.98 15.50
C LEU A 184 0.79 21.57 15.17
N VAL A 185 -0.52 21.36 15.14
CA VAL A 185 -1.12 20.06 14.77
C VAL A 185 -1.93 20.22 13.50
N VAL A 186 -1.60 19.43 12.47
CA VAL A 186 -2.34 19.36 11.22
C VAL A 186 -3.28 18.16 11.28
N LEU A 187 -4.59 18.42 11.15
CA LEU A 187 -5.62 17.40 10.96
C LEU A 187 -6.11 17.49 9.51
N ASP A 188 -5.58 16.64 8.65
CA ASP A 188 -5.86 16.64 7.22
C ASP A 188 -7.16 15.85 6.93
N ASP A 189 -7.96 16.38 6.01
CA ASP A 189 -9.21 15.83 5.48
C ASP A 189 -10.31 15.51 6.51
N VAL A 190 -10.69 16.50 7.33
CA VAL A 190 -11.76 16.32 8.34
C VAL A 190 -13.15 16.36 7.70
N TRP A 191 -13.92 15.28 7.87
CA TRP A 191 -15.25 15.11 7.25
C TRP A 191 -16.44 15.54 8.12
N THR A 192 -16.29 15.58 9.46
CA THR A 192 -17.41 15.80 10.38
C THR A 192 -17.10 16.87 11.41
N ASN A 193 -18.14 17.60 11.84
CA ASN A 193 -18.05 18.59 12.92
C ASN A 193 -17.95 17.95 14.32
N LYS A 194 -18.24 16.65 14.45
CA LYS A 194 -18.19 15.92 15.72
C LYS A 194 -16.78 15.80 16.28
N LEU A 195 -15.79 15.65 15.40
CA LEU A 195 -14.40 15.40 15.78
C LEU A 195 -13.88 16.47 16.75
N TRP A 196 -14.02 17.75 16.39
CA TRP A 196 -13.45 18.83 17.19
C TRP A 196 -14.06 18.92 18.59
N GLY A 197 -15.38 18.73 18.71
CA GLY A 197 -16.04 18.68 20.01
C GLY A 197 -15.49 17.60 20.94
N GLN A 198 -15.03 16.48 20.37
CA GLN A 198 -14.48 15.33 21.10
C GLN A 198 -13.00 15.48 21.45
N ILE A 199 -12.20 16.11 20.59
CA ILE A 199 -10.73 16.15 20.75
C ILE A 199 -10.20 17.50 21.25
N LYS A 200 -10.95 18.60 21.13
CA LYS A 200 -10.45 19.96 21.42
C LYS A 200 -9.84 20.09 22.81
N GLU A 201 -10.35 19.38 23.79
CA GLU A 201 -9.92 19.51 25.17
C GLU A 201 -8.57 18.78 25.40
N ALA A 202 -8.18 17.84 24.52
CA ALA A 202 -6.85 17.21 24.54
C ALA A 202 -5.72 18.16 24.09
N PHE A 203 -6.09 19.30 23.49
CA PHE A 203 -5.16 20.31 22.99
C PHE A 203 -5.17 21.53 23.93
N PRO A 204 -4.23 21.63 24.89
CA PRO A 204 -4.25 22.68 25.92
C PRO A 204 -4.17 24.09 25.32
N ASP A 205 -5.05 24.99 25.77
CA ASP A 205 -4.95 26.43 25.49
C ASP A 205 -4.38 27.19 26.70
N ILE A 206 -3.07 27.09 26.88
CA ILE A 206 -2.33 27.85 27.89
C ILE A 206 -1.89 29.24 27.40
N LYS A 207 -2.51 29.73 26.31
CA LYS A 207 -2.21 31.03 25.71
C LYS A 207 -0.73 31.20 25.33
N ASN A 208 -0.13 30.18 24.74
CA ASN A 208 1.27 30.20 24.31
C ASN A 208 1.46 30.36 22.79
N GLY A 209 0.38 30.57 22.03
CA GLY A 209 0.45 30.71 20.56
C GLY A 209 0.35 29.40 19.78
N SER A 210 -0.09 28.31 20.41
CA SER A 210 -0.34 27.04 19.71
C SER A 210 -1.41 27.15 18.63
N ARG A 211 -1.34 26.30 17.60
CA ARG A 211 -2.21 26.33 16.42
C ARG A 211 -2.65 24.92 16.02
N VAL A 212 -3.87 24.81 15.51
CA VAL A 212 -4.35 23.60 14.83
C VAL A 212 -4.69 24.01 13.39
N LEU A 213 -4.13 23.32 12.41
CA LEU A 213 -4.45 23.52 10.99
C LEU A 213 -5.34 22.37 10.53
N ILE A 214 -6.49 22.67 9.95
CA ILE A 214 -7.43 21.66 9.46
C ILE A 214 -7.67 21.86 7.97
N THR A 215 -7.68 20.78 7.20
CA THR A 215 -8.22 20.81 5.85
C THR A 215 -9.58 20.10 5.84
N THR A 216 -10.56 20.63 5.10
CA THR A 216 -11.87 20.00 4.97
C THR A 216 -12.54 20.40 3.66
N ARG A 217 -13.48 19.58 3.19
CA ARG A 217 -14.33 19.88 2.04
C ARG A 217 -15.56 20.69 2.42
N SER A 218 -15.92 20.74 3.70
CA SER A 218 -17.18 21.31 4.17
C SER A 218 -17.00 22.61 4.92
N MET A 219 -17.69 23.65 4.43
CA MET A 219 -17.79 24.94 5.12
C MET A 219 -18.47 24.80 6.50
N ASP A 220 -19.47 23.93 6.62
CA ASP A 220 -20.20 23.72 7.87
C ASP A 220 -19.32 23.04 8.93
N VAL A 221 -18.45 22.12 8.50
CA VAL A 221 -17.44 21.52 9.37
C VAL A 221 -16.43 22.57 9.81
N ALA A 222 -15.91 23.38 8.89
CA ALA A 222 -14.95 24.44 9.22
C ALA A 222 -15.51 25.47 10.22
N LYS A 223 -16.78 25.86 10.09
CA LYS A 223 -17.45 26.79 11.00
C LYS A 223 -17.70 26.24 12.40
N SER A 224 -17.62 24.92 12.58
CA SER A 224 -17.76 24.29 13.89
C SER A 224 -16.50 24.39 14.76
N PHE A 225 -15.37 24.81 14.18
CA PHE A 225 -14.10 24.91 14.87
C PHE A 225 -13.95 26.23 15.62
N ASP A 226 -13.17 26.21 16.70
CA ASP A 226 -12.87 27.41 17.49
C ASP A 226 -11.83 28.27 16.76
N SER A 227 -12.32 29.15 15.89
CA SER A 227 -11.52 30.09 15.11
C SER A 227 -12.05 31.52 15.29
N PRO A 228 -11.17 32.52 15.53
CA PRO A 228 -11.54 33.93 15.47
C PRO A 228 -11.63 34.46 14.02
N PHE A 229 -11.23 33.67 13.03
CA PHE A 229 -11.16 34.04 11.62
C PHE A 229 -12.06 33.16 10.74
N GLU A 230 -12.53 33.73 9.63
CA GLU A 230 -13.24 32.97 8.60
C GLU A 230 -12.33 31.88 8.00
N PRO A 231 -12.87 30.70 7.65
CA PRO A 231 -12.10 29.65 6.99
C PRO A 231 -11.45 30.14 5.69
N TYR A 232 -10.19 29.75 5.47
CA TYR A 232 -9.45 30.04 4.26
C TYR A 232 -10.03 29.25 3.08
N LYS A 233 -10.79 29.93 2.22
CA LYS A 233 -11.37 29.33 1.02
C LYS A 233 -10.33 29.26 -0.09
N LEU A 234 -9.84 28.05 -0.35
CA LEU A 234 -8.92 27.82 -1.46
C LEU A 234 -9.64 28.05 -2.79
N SER A 235 -9.03 28.82 -3.68
CA SER A 235 -9.50 29.05 -5.04
C SER A 235 -8.85 28.07 -6.02
N ASN A 236 -9.45 27.94 -7.20
CA ASN A 236 -8.82 27.26 -8.33
C ASN A 236 -7.53 27.98 -8.74
N LEU A 237 -6.63 27.25 -9.40
CA LEU A 237 -5.39 27.83 -9.91
C LEU A 237 -5.69 28.95 -10.91
N ALA A 238 -4.86 30.00 -10.87
CA ALA A 238 -4.87 31.04 -11.89
C ALA A 238 -4.60 30.44 -13.28
N LYS A 239 -4.97 31.16 -14.34
CA LYS A 239 -4.83 30.67 -15.72
C LYS A 239 -3.38 30.36 -16.05
N GLU A 240 -2.47 31.22 -15.60
CA GLU A 240 -1.03 31.11 -15.81
C GLU A 240 -0.47 29.87 -15.09
N SER A 241 -0.81 29.69 -13.81
CA SER A 241 -0.39 28.52 -13.03
C SER A 241 -1.02 27.22 -13.54
N SER A 242 -2.25 27.28 -14.06
CA SER A 242 -2.93 26.12 -14.64
C SER A 242 -2.25 25.66 -15.92
N LEU A 243 -1.86 26.61 -16.78
CA LEU A 243 -1.09 26.33 -17.99
C LEU A 243 0.28 25.76 -17.64
N ASP A 244 0.99 26.38 -16.69
CA ASP A 244 2.31 25.93 -16.24
C ASP A 244 2.25 24.49 -15.71
N LEU A 245 1.29 24.17 -14.85
CA LEU A 245 1.10 22.81 -14.33
C LEU A 245 0.81 21.80 -15.44
N LEU A 246 -0.08 22.13 -16.37
CA LEU A 246 -0.45 21.24 -17.46
C LEU A 246 0.75 20.96 -18.37
N LEU A 247 1.52 21.99 -18.74
CA LEU A 247 2.70 21.85 -19.59
C LEU A 247 3.80 21.06 -18.90
N LYS A 248 4.07 21.31 -17.61
CA LYS A 248 5.00 20.50 -16.79
C LYS A 248 4.66 19.01 -16.83
N LYS A 249 3.38 18.68 -16.68
CA LYS A 249 2.92 17.28 -16.70
C LYS A 249 2.82 16.67 -18.11
N ALA A 250 2.54 17.48 -19.13
CA ALA A 250 2.51 17.04 -20.52
C ALA A 250 3.91 16.81 -21.12
N PHE A 251 4.94 17.51 -20.60
CA PHE A 251 6.32 17.43 -21.10
C PHE A 251 7.33 17.18 -19.97
N PRO A 252 7.25 16.04 -19.26
CA PRO A 252 8.06 15.79 -18.06
C PRO A 252 9.56 15.62 -18.32
N TYR A 253 9.98 15.46 -19.58
CA TYR A 253 11.37 15.24 -19.98
C TYR A 253 11.98 16.41 -20.75
N GLN A 254 11.23 17.49 -20.96
CA GLN A 254 11.72 18.65 -21.70
C GLN A 254 12.42 19.61 -20.74
N ASP A 255 13.63 20.02 -21.10
CA ASP A 255 14.31 21.10 -20.40
C ASP A 255 13.49 22.38 -20.59
N PHE A 256 13.04 23.00 -19.49
CA PHE A 256 12.26 24.23 -19.47
C PHE A 256 13.00 25.42 -20.12
N SER A 257 14.27 25.25 -20.47
CA SER A 257 15.06 26.16 -21.30
C SER A 257 14.68 26.16 -22.79
N LYS A 258 13.89 25.19 -23.27
CA LYS A 258 13.41 25.10 -24.66
C LYS A 258 11.94 25.48 -24.75
N ASP A 259 11.62 26.39 -25.67
CA ASP A 259 10.24 26.78 -25.96
C ASP A 259 9.38 25.57 -26.37
N TYR A 260 8.16 25.53 -25.85
CA TYR A 260 7.14 24.57 -26.28
C TYR A 260 6.62 24.96 -27.67
N PRO A 261 6.20 23.99 -28.52
CA PRO A 261 5.58 24.32 -29.79
C PRO A 261 4.33 25.20 -29.60
N ASP A 262 4.27 26.38 -30.24
CA ASP A 262 3.21 27.39 -30.03
C ASP A 262 1.79 26.82 -30.17
N ASN A 263 1.58 25.95 -31.16
CA ASN A 263 0.30 25.30 -31.41
C ASN A 263 -0.15 24.38 -30.25
N LEU A 264 0.80 23.75 -29.54
CA LEU A 264 0.51 22.92 -28.37
C LEU A 264 0.31 23.77 -27.12
N VAL A 265 1.02 24.89 -27.00
CA VAL A 265 0.80 25.86 -25.92
C VAL A 265 -0.60 26.44 -26.00
N ASP A 266 -1.06 26.82 -27.18
CA ASP A 266 -2.41 27.35 -27.36
C ASP A 266 -3.49 26.30 -27.09
N LEU A 267 -3.22 25.04 -27.45
CA LEU A 267 -4.10 23.93 -27.11
C LEU A 267 -4.10 23.64 -25.60
N ALA A 268 -2.94 23.70 -24.95
CA ALA A 268 -2.82 23.55 -23.50
C ALA A 268 -3.58 24.67 -22.77
N LYS A 269 -3.54 25.90 -23.27
CA LYS A 269 -4.36 27.02 -22.74
C LYS A 269 -5.85 26.70 -22.83
N GLU A 270 -6.31 26.22 -23.99
CA GLU A 270 -7.71 25.81 -24.21
C GLU A 270 -8.13 24.76 -23.18
N PHE A 271 -7.33 23.70 -23.03
CA PHE A 271 -7.60 22.60 -22.11
C PHE A 271 -7.53 23.03 -20.64
N ALA A 272 -6.57 23.88 -20.26
CA ALA A 272 -6.45 24.37 -18.90
C ALA A 272 -7.68 25.20 -18.48
N ILE A 273 -8.26 25.97 -19.40
CA ILE A 273 -9.52 26.69 -19.20
C ILE A 273 -10.68 25.70 -19.02
N GLN A 274 -10.74 24.64 -19.83
CA GLN A 274 -11.78 23.60 -19.73
C GLN A 274 -11.69 22.80 -18.41
N CYS A 275 -10.49 22.57 -17.89
CA CYS A 275 -10.27 21.98 -16.55
C CYS A 275 -10.68 22.91 -15.39
N GLY A 276 -11.06 24.16 -15.67
CA GLY A 276 -11.49 25.12 -14.66
C GLY A 276 -10.42 25.49 -13.62
N GLY A 277 -9.14 25.21 -13.90
CA GLY A 277 -8.04 25.45 -12.96
C GLY A 277 -7.96 24.46 -11.79
N LEU A 278 -8.58 23.27 -11.90
CA LEU A 278 -8.48 22.25 -10.87
C LEU A 278 -7.17 21.45 -10.99
N PRO A 279 -6.28 21.44 -9.98
CA PRO A 279 -4.98 20.77 -10.05
C PRO A 279 -5.03 19.30 -10.44
N LEU A 280 -5.91 18.50 -9.82
CA LEU A 280 -6.01 17.07 -10.12
C LEU A 280 -6.38 16.80 -11.59
N ALA A 281 -7.31 17.58 -12.14
CA ALA A 281 -7.71 17.49 -13.55
C ALA A 281 -6.55 17.80 -14.48
N LEU A 282 -5.81 18.88 -14.21
CA LEU A 282 -4.65 19.30 -14.99
C LEU A 282 -3.53 18.26 -14.96
N VAL A 283 -3.25 17.69 -13.79
CA VAL A 283 -2.19 16.68 -13.63
C VAL A 283 -2.50 15.40 -14.41
N ILE A 284 -3.74 14.89 -14.30
CA ILE A 284 -4.14 13.67 -14.99
C ILE A 284 -4.23 13.90 -16.50
N LEU A 285 -4.76 15.04 -16.93
CA LEU A 285 -4.79 15.39 -18.36
C LEU A 285 -3.36 15.53 -18.91
N GLY A 286 -2.47 16.23 -18.22
CA GLY A 286 -1.07 16.35 -18.63
C GLY A 286 -0.39 14.99 -18.75
N ALA A 287 -0.58 14.11 -17.77
CA ALA A 287 -0.08 12.74 -17.81
C ALA A 287 -0.65 11.90 -18.96
N LEU A 288 -1.90 12.15 -19.38
CA LEU A 288 -2.51 11.50 -20.53
C LEU A 288 -1.93 12.02 -21.86
N LEU A 289 -1.71 13.33 -21.94
CA LEU A 289 -1.15 14.01 -23.11
C LEU A 289 0.33 13.68 -23.33
N SER A 290 1.11 13.49 -22.26
CA SER A 290 2.54 13.14 -22.34
C SER A 290 2.84 11.80 -23.02
N ARG A 291 1.81 10.95 -23.12
CA ARG A 291 1.87 9.64 -23.80
C ARG A 291 1.49 9.70 -25.27
N GLN A 292 0.99 10.84 -25.72
CA GLN A 292 0.67 11.07 -27.11
C GLN A 292 1.86 11.67 -27.84
N PRO A 293 1.97 11.49 -29.17
CA PRO A 293 2.86 12.31 -29.96
C PRO A 293 2.57 13.80 -29.69
N PRO A 294 3.61 14.65 -29.56
CA PRO A 294 3.46 16.06 -29.26
C PRO A 294 2.99 16.82 -30.50
N ASP A 295 1.75 16.58 -30.91
CA ASP A 295 1.07 17.23 -32.02
C ASP A 295 -0.40 17.50 -31.70
N GLY A 296 -0.95 18.58 -32.28
CA GLY A 296 -2.29 19.03 -31.95
C GLY A 296 -3.40 18.05 -32.35
N HIS A 297 -3.19 17.20 -33.37
CA HIS A 297 -4.19 16.22 -33.79
C HIS A 297 -4.32 15.11 -32.76
N SER A 298 -3.19 14.56 -32.30
CA SER A 298 -3.16 13.52 -31.26
C SER A 298 -3.76 14.01 -29.95
N TRP A 299 -3.45 15.24 -29.53
CA TRP A 299 -4.01 15.85 -28.32
C TRP A 299 -5.54 16.06 -28.42
N ARG A 300 -6.03 16.61 -29.54
CA ARG A 300 -7.49 16.78 -29.76
C ARG A 300 -8.23 15.45 -29.89
N LYS A 301 -7.57 14.40 -30.37
CA LYS A 301 -8.17 13.06 -30.46
C LYS A 301 -8.49 12.50 -29.08
N VAL A 302 -7.57 12.67 -28.12
CA VAL A 302 -7.76 12.23 -26.73
C VAL A 302 -8.94 12.93 -26.07
N THR A 303 -9.07 14.24 -26.29
CA THR A 303 -10.09 15.05 -25.60
C THR A 303 -11.44 15.13 -26.32
N ARG A 304 -11.55 14.54 -27.52
CA ARG A 304 -12.72 14.67 -28.40
C ARG A 304 -14.06 14.29 -27.76
N ASN A 305 -14.05 13.30 -26.86
CA ASN A 305 -15.26 12.78 -26.22
C ASN A 305 -15.45 13.31 -24.78
N MET A 306 -14.57 14.18 -24.30
CA MET A 306 -14.71 14.80 -22.99
C MET A 306 -15.83 15.84 -23.03
N GLN A 307 -16.77 15.75 -22.09
CA GLN A 307 -17.85 16.73 -21.98
C GLN A 307 -17.41 17.96 -21.17
N TRP A 308 -16.21 17.92 -20.58
CA TRP A 308 -15.60 19.00 -19.80
C TRP A 308 -16.56 19.54 -18.75
N ARG A 309 -17.28 18.62 -18.09
CA ARG A 309 -18.17 18.99 -16.97
C ARG A 309 -17.35 19.64 -15.86
N ALA A 310 -18.01 20.40 -15.00
CA ALA A 310 -17.37 21.07 -13.86
C ALA A 310 -16.82 20.11 -12.78
N ASP A 311 -16.78 18.80 -13.04
CA ASP A 311 -16.17 17.78 -12.20
C ASP A 311 -15.00 17.09 -12.92
N VAL A 312 -14.19 16.35 -12.18
CA VAL A 312 -13.00 15.67 -12.73
C VAL A 312 -13.36 14.40 -13.49
N ASN A 313 -14.61 13.92 -13.40
CA ASN A 313 -14.96 12.55 -13.70
C ASN A 313 -14.70 12.18 -15.17
N ASP A 314 -14.94 13.09 -16.11
CA ASP A 314 -14.70 12.84 -17.54
C ASP A 314 -13.20 12.57 -17.81
N ILE A 315 -12.32 13.34 -17.17
CA ILE A 315 -10.85 13.19 -17.32
C ILE A 315 -10.39 11.91 -16.62
N LEU A 316 -10.91 11.63 -15.41
CA LEU A 316 -10.62 10.38 -14.70
C LEU A 316 -11.04 9.16 -15.53
N ALA A 317 -12.27 9.18 -16.06
CA ALA A 317 -12.82 8.10 -16.88
C ALA A 317 -12.00 7.91 -18.16
N THR A 318 -11.64 8.99 -18.85
CA THR A 318 -10.81 8.91 -20.06
C THR A 318 -9.42 8.33 -19.75
N SER A 319 -8.81 8.72 -18.62
CA SER A 319 -7.52 8.18 -18.19
C SER A 319 -7.61 6.68 -17.88
N TYR A 320 -8.70 6.24 -17.25
CA TYR A 320 -8.97 4.81 -17.05
C TYR A 320 -9.22 4.07 -18.37
N ASP A 321 -9.96 4.66 -19.30
CA ASP A 321 -10.29 4.03 -20.58
C ASP A 321 -9.05 3.80 -21.46
N ASP A 322 -8.06 4.69 -21.38
CA ASP A 322 -6.74 4.58 -22.03
C ASP A 322 -5.83 3.49 -21.42
N LEU A 323 -6.17 2.95 -20.24
CA LEU A 323 -5.36 1.90 -19.64
C LEU A 323 -5.41 0.60 -20.46
N PRO A 324 -4.26 -0.09 -20.64
CA PRO A 324 -4.25 -1.46 -21.14
C PRO A 324 -5.10 -2.38 -20.24
N LEU A 325 -5.70 -3.42 -20.83
CA LEU A 325 -6.64 -4.30 -20.12
C LEU A 325 -6.06 -4.89 -18.82
N ALA A 326 -4.79 -5.31 -18.83
CA ALA A 326 -4.14 -5.86 -17.65
C ALA A 326 -3.96 -4.81 -16.54
N LEU A 327 -3.68 -3.55 -16.89
CA LEU A 327 -3.57 -2.44 -15.94
C LEU A 327 -4.93 -2.02 -15.37
N LYS A 328 -6.03 -2.15 -16.12
CA LYS A 328 -7.39 -1.88 -15.59
C LYS A 328 -7.70 -2.76 -14.38
N SER A 329 -7.30 -4.03 -14.43
CA SER A 329 -7.44 -4.95 -13.28
C SER A 329 -6.60 -4.49 -12.09
N CYS A 330 -5.34 -4.12 -12.31
CA CYS A 330 -4.46 -3.58 -11.28
C CYS A 330 -5.01 -2.29 -10.65
N PHE A 331 -5.56 -1.38 -11.45
CA PHE A 331 -6.19 -0.14 -11.00
C PHE A 331 -7.43 -0.41 -10.13
N MET A 332 -8.39 -1.20 -10.62
CA MET A 332 -9.59 -1.56 -9.85
C MET A 332 -9.23 -2.29 -8.55
N TYR A 333 -8.11 -3.02 -8.54
CA TYR A 333 -7.67 -3.75 -7.35
C TYR A 333 -7.22 -2.83 -6.19
N PHE A 334 -6.92 -1.55 -6.42
CA PHE A 334 -6.68 -0.60 -5.32
C PHE A 334 -7.91 -0.41 -4.44
N ALA A 335 -9.12 -0.64 -4.96
CA ALA A 335 -10.37 -0.56 -4.22
C ALA A 335 -10.46 -1.55 -3.03
N ILE A 336 -9.62 -2.60 -2.99
CA ILE A 336 -9.57 -3.50 -1.84
C ILE A 336 -9.08 -2.80 -0.57
N PHE A 337 -8.27 -1.75 -0.70
CA PHE A 337 -7.72 -1.03 0.43
C PHE A 337 -8.74 0.02 0.91
N PRO A 338 -8.78 0.33 2.21
CA PRO A 338 -9.48 1.51 2.70
C PRO A 338 -9.02 2.79 1.99
N GLU A 339 -9.88 3.81 2.01
CA GLU A 339 -9.52 5.16 1.57
C GLU A 339 -8.30 5.68 2.36
N ASP A 340 -7.44 6.46 1.68
CA ASP A 340 -6.17 7.00 2.20
C ASP A 340 -5.15 5.96 2.73
N TYR A 341 -5.34 4.68 2.41
CA TYR A 341 -4.43 3.64 2.86
C TYR A 341 -3.05 3.77 2.22
N VAL A 342 -2.01 3.84 3.06
CA VAL A 342 -0.61 3.77 2.61
C VAL A 342 -0.25 2.32 2.32
N ILE A 343 -0.06 2.00 1.05
CA ILE A 343 0.13 0.64 0.54
C ILE A 343 1.64 0.34 0.45
N ASP A 344 2.05 -0.80 1.00
CA ASP A 344 3.36 -1.40 0.72
C ASP A 344 3.38 -1.92 -0.72
N ALA A 345 4.25 -1.36 -1.55
CA ALA A 345 4.28 -1.65 -2.98
C ALA A 345 4.62 -3.12 -3.27
N LYS A 346 5.50 -3.74 -2.48
CA LYS A 346 5.88 -5.15 -2.65
C LYS A 346 4.73 -6.08 -2.29
N ALA A 347 3.96 -5.76 -1.24
CA ALA A 347 2.75 -6.50 -0.89
C ALA A 347 1.71 -6.44 -2.01
N LEU A 348 1.45 -5.24 -2.55
CA LEU A 348 0.54 -5.04 -3.68
C LEU A 348 0.96 -5.84 -4.91
N ILE A 349 2.25 -5.78 -5.28
CA ILE A 349 2.82 -6.54 -6.41
C ILE A 349 2.59 -8.04 -6.23
N ARG A 350 2.90 -8.59 -5.05
CA ARG A 350 2.69 -10.01 -4.75
C ARG A 350 1.22 -10.41 -4.85
N MET A 351 0.31 -9.52 -4.45
CA MET A 351 -1.13 -9.75 -4.57
C MET A 351 -1.58 -9.75 -6.05
N TRP A 352 -1.09 -8.83 -6.89
CA TRP A 352 -1.37 -8.85 -8.34
C TRP A 352 -0.85 -10.12 -9.04
N ILE A 353 0.33 -10.59 -8.64
CA ILE A 353 0.92 -11.84 -9.14
C ILE A 353 0.04 -13.04 -8.74
N ALA A 354 -0.39 -13.09 -7.47
CA ALA A 354 -1.25 -14.15 -6.96
C ALA A 354 -2.63 -14.17 -7.63
N GLU A 355 -3.19 -13.00 -7.93
CA GLU A 355 -4.41 -12.85 -8.71
C GLU A 355 -4.24 -13.23 -10.18
N GLY A 356 -3.01 -13.28 -10.69
CA GLY A 356 -2.71 -13.58 -12.08
C GLY A 356 -3.03 -12.41 -13.03
N PHE A 357 -3.01 -11.18 -12.54
CA PHE A 357 -3.15 -9.98 -13.39
C PHE A 357 -1.91 -9.72 -14.24
N ILE A 358 -0.76 -10.21 -13.78
CA ILE A 358 0.53 -9.98 -14.42
C ILE A 358 0.78 -11.07 -15.46
N PRO A 359 0.81 -10.74 -16.77
CA PRO A 359 1.09 -11.70 -17.82
C PRO A 359 2.54 -12.18 -17.74
N HIS A 360 2.77 -13.44 -18.14
CA HIS A 360 4.12 -13.97 -18.28
C HIS A 360 4.67 -13.54 -19.65
N PHE A 361 5.78 -12.81 -19.66
CA PHE A 361 6.47 -12.46 -20.90
C PHE A 361 7.74 -13.30 -21.02
N ASP A 362 7.90 -14.04 -22.13
CA ASP A 362 9.05 -14.92 -22.37
C ASP A 362 10.40 -14.19 -22.50
N LYS A 363 10.42 -12.85 -22.41
CA LYS A 363 11.60 -11.98 -22.64
C LYS A 363 12.41 -11.69 -21.37
N GLY A 364 12.79 -12.73 -20.63
CA GLY A 364 13.88 -12.68 -19.64
C GLY A 364 13.67 -11.84 -18.38
N GLY A 365 12.47 -11.28 -18.13
CA GLY A 365 12.12 -10.57 -16.90
C GLY A 365 11.28 -11.41 -15.94
N THR A 366 11.30 -11.10 -14.65
CA THR A 366 10.44 -11.78 -13.67
C THR A 366 9.02 -11.19 -13.63
N LEU A 367 8.11 -11.88 -12.95
CA LEU A 367 6.75 -11.37 -12.72
C LEU A 367 6.78 -10.12 -11.83
N GLU A 368 7.71 -10.07 -10.88
CA GLU A 368 7.94 -8.93 -10.00
C GLU A 368 8.41 -7.72 -10.80
N ASP A 369 9.38 -7.89 -11.71
CA ASP A 369 9.87 -6.80 -12.57
C ASP A 369 8.73 -6.26 -13.46
N THR A 370 7.87 -7.15 -13.97
CA THR A 370 6.72 -6.77 -14.80
C THR A 370 5.66 -6.02 -13.98
N ALA A 371 5.35 -6.51 -12.78
CA ALA A 371 4.39 -5.89 -11.87
C ALA A 371 4.86 -4.52 -11.36
N GLU A 372 6.16 -4.38 -11.08
CA GLU A 372 6.77 -3.12 -10.68
C GLU A 372 6.68 -2.09 -11.83
N ASN A 373 6.90 -2.51 -13.07
CA ASN A 373 6.67 -1.64 -14.24
C ASN A 373 5.19 -1.24 -14.40
N PHE A 374 4.24 -2.12 -14.06
CA PHE A 374 2.81 -1.78 -14.09
C PHE A 374 2.47 -0.73 -13.03
N LEU A 375 3.03 -0.85 -11.83
CA LEU A 375 2.85 0.15 -10.77
C LEU A 375 3.46 1.49 -11.18
N GLU A 376 4.67 1.49 -11.74
CA GLU A 376 5.33 2.70 -12.22
C GLU A 376 4.54 3.34 -13.38
N ASP A 377 3.91 2.56 -14.28
CA ASP A 377 3.04 3.11 -15.34
C ASP A 377 1.79 3.79 -14.75
N LEU A 378 1.17 3.22 -13.71
CA LEU A 378 0.05 3.87 -13.01
C LEU A 378 0.50 5.18 -12.33
N VAL A 379 1.71 5.22 -11.77
CA VAL A 379 2.31 6.43 -11.19
C VAL A 379 2.59 7.48 -12.26
N GLN A 380 3.17 7.11 -13.40
CA GLN A 380 3.44 8.01 -14.52
C GLN A 380 2.15 8.58 -15.12
N ARG A 381 1.06 7.83 -15.08
CA ARG A 381 -0.29 8.27 -15.45
C ARG A 381 -0.96 9.15 -14.40
N SER A 382 -0.28 9.44 -13.29
CA SER A 382 -0.81 10.19 -12.14
C SER A 382 -2.08 9.58 -11.53
N LEU A 383 -2.29 8.27 -11.72
CA LEU A 383 -3.40 7.51 -11.14
C LEU A 383 -3.06 6.94 -9.75
N VAL A 384 -1.77 6.91 -9.41
CA VAL A 384 -1.23 6.46 -8.12
C VAL A 384 -0.16 7.46 -7.69
N GLN A 385 -0.13 7.80 -6.41
CA GLN A 385 0.84 8.71 -5.83
C GLN A 385 1.87 7.94 -5.00
N VAL A 386 3.13 8.36 -5.08
CA VAL A 386 4.23 7.75 -4.33
C VAL A 386 4.41 8.54 -3.04
N SER A 387 4.38 7.85 -1.90
CA SER A 387 4.69 8.46 -0.60
C SER A 387 6.15 8.25 -0.21
N GLN A 388 6.76 7.14 -0.64
CA GLN A 388 8.17 6.84 -0.35
C GLN A 388 8.81 6.02 -1.46
N ARG A 389 10.03 6.40 -1.85
CA ARG A 389 10.94 5.60 -2.68
C ARG A 389 12.11 5.10 -1.86
N ALA A 390 12.57 3.89 -2.15
CA ALA A 390 13.80 3.35 -1.62
C ALA A 390 15.02 4.02 -2.28
N LEU A 391 16.21 3.84 -1.70
CA LEU A 391 17.47 4.42 -2.22
C LEU A 391 17.81 3.98 -3.66
N ASN A 392 17.33 2.81 -4.08
CA ASN A 392 17.50 2.30 -5.44
C ASN A 392 16.47 2.89 -6.44
N GLY A 393 15.61 3.82 -5.99
CA GLY A 393 14.56 4.45 -6.79
C GLY A 393 13.25 3.65 -6.89
N SER A 394 13.21 2.41 -6.39
CA SER A 394 11.97 1.60 -6.38
C SER A 394 10.91 2.22 -5.46
N ILE A 395 9.64 2.02 -5.81
CA ILE A 395 8.51 2.49 -5.00
C ILE A 395 8.43 1.61 -3.75
N GLU A 396 8.52 2.22 -2.57
CA GLU A 396 8.39 1.52 -1.29
C GLU A 396 6.95 1.61 -0.78
N HIS A 397 6.40 2.83 -0.78
CA HIS A 397 5.03 3.11 -0.37
C HIS A 397 4.32 4.00 -1.38
N CYS A 398 3.05 3.68 -1.64
CA CYS A 398 2.17 4.43 -2.52
C CYS A 398 0.75 4.51 -1.96
N TYR A 399 -0.08 5.38 -2.54
CA TYR A 399 -1.48 5.54 -2.19
C TYR A 399 -2.27 6.05 -3.40
N MET A 400 -3.59 5.90 -3.35
CA MET A 400 -4.51 6.38 -4.38
C MET A 400 -5.31 7.56 -3.84
N HIS A 401 -5.39 8.65 -4.60
CA HIS A 401 -6.20 9.81 -4.23
C HIS A 401 -7.68 9.40 -4.11
N ASP A 402 -8.42 9.96 -3.15
CA ASP A 402 -9.83 9.62 -2.88
C ASP A 402 -10.75 9.57 -4.12
N LEU A 403 -10.76 10.58 -5.00
CA LEU A 403 -11.57 10.60 -6.23
C LEU A 403 -11.20 9.48 -7.22
N LEU A 404 -9.93 9.07 -7.24
CA LEU A 404 -9.46 7.93 -8.04
C LEU A 404 -9.85 6.60 -7.39
N HIS A 405 -9.84 6.53 -6.06
CA HIS A 405 -10.32 5.39 -5.30
C HIS A 405 -11.84 5.19 -5.50
N ASP A 406 -12.62 6.27 -5.42
CA ASP A 406 -14.06 6.28 -5.75
C ASP A 406 -14.33 5.80 -7.18
N MET A 407 -13.50 6.19 -8.13
CA MET A 407 -13.59 5.67 -9.50
C MET A 407 -13.24 4.19 -9.58
N ALA A 408 -12.17 3.74 -8.91
CA ALA A 408 -11.79 2.33 -8.85
C ALA A 408 -12.91 1.47 -8.24
N MET A 409 -13.55 1.95 -7.18
CA MET A 409 -14.72 1.34 -6.55
C MET A 409 -15.90 1.24 -7.51
N ARG A 410 -16.28 2.33 -8.17
CA ARG A 410 -17.37 2.34 -9.17
C ARG A 410 -17.10 1.38 -10.33
N LYS A 411 -15.89 1.42 -10.90
CA LYS A 411 -15.49 0.52 -11.99
C LYS A 411 -15.46 -0.94 -11.55
N ALA A 412 -15.03 -1.21 -10.32
CA ALA A 412 -15.07 -2.55 -9.77
C ALA A 412 -16.51 -3.07 -9.57
N GLU A 413 -17.45 -2.20 -9.19
CA GLU A 413 -18.88 -2.54 -9.06
C GLU A 413 -19.54 -2.76 -10.43
N GLU A 414 -19.29 -1.87 -11.41
CA GLU A 414 -19.77 -1.98 -12.80
C GLU A 414 -19.38 -3.32 -13.44
N GLU A 415 -18.17 -3.79 -13.19
CA GLU A 415 -17.61 -5.03 -13.75
C GLU A 415 -17.83 -6.27 -12.85
N ASN A 416 -18.51 -6.12 -11.70
CA ASN A 416 -18.62 -7.15 -10.66
C ASN A 416 -17.24 -7.78 -10.31
N PHE A 417 -16.20 -6.94 -10.30
CA PHE A 417 -14.80 -7.33 -10.17
C PHE A 417 -14.41 -7.64 -8.71
N LEU A 418 -14.94 -6.83 -7.78
CA LEU A 418 -14.66 -6.86 -6.34
C LEU A 418 -15.89 -6.37 -5.57
N LEU A 419 -16.13 -6.97 -4.41
CA LEU A 419 -17.07 -6.46 -3.41
C LEU A 419 -16.30 -6.00 -2.16
N VAL A 420 -16.50 -4.75 -1.76
CA VAL A 420 -15.99 -4.21 -0.50
C VAL A 420 -17.12 -4.20 0.52
N MET A 421 -16.87 -4.83 1.67
CA MET A 421 -17.80 -4.91 2.80
C MET A 421 -17.31 -4.01 3.93
N SER A 422 -18.20 -3.13 4.35
CA SER A 422 -18.00 -2.26 5.50
C SER A 422 -19.34 -2.17 6.24
N PRO A 423 -19.36 -2.05 7.57
CA PRO A 423 -20.60 -1.85 8.31
C PRO A 423 -21.24 -0.53 7.85
N ASN A 424 -22.49 -0.58 7.43
CA ASN A 424 -23.30 0.63 7.20
C ASN A 424 -23.92 1.07 8.53
N GLN A 425 -24.28 2.36 8.65
CA GLN A 425 -25.08 2.84 9.79
C GLN A 425 -26.43 2.11 9.90
N ASP A 426 -26.91 1.52 8.78
CA ASP A 426 -28.17 0.79 8.68
C ASP A 426 -28.05 -0.75 8.74
N GLY A 427 -26.84 -1.30 8.99
CA GLY A 427 -26.64 -2.75 9.17
C GLY A 427 -26.92 -3.66 7.96
N GLN A 428 -27.29 -3.11 6.79
CA GLN A 428 -27.55 -3.91 5.59
C GLN A 428 -26.25 -4.32 4.89
N ILE A 429 -25.99 -5.63 4.82
CA ILE A 429 -24.87 -6.24 4.10
C ILE A 429 -25.29 -6.45 2.64
N LYS A 430 -24.55 -5.89 1.68
CA LYS A 430 -24.76 -6.18 0.24
C LYS A 430 -24.55 -7.68 0.00
N SER A 431 -25.47 -8.33 -0.73
CA SER A 431 -25.39 -9.77 -1.00
C SER A 431 -24.10 -10.15 -1.74
N CYS A 432 -23.39 -11.15 -1.23
CA CYS A 432 -22.11 -11.65 -1.79
C CYS A 432 -22.30 -12.61 -2.98
N ARG A 433 -23.52 -12.79 -3.49
CA ARG A 433 -23.80 -13.80 -4.51
C ARG A 433 -23.19 -13.38 -5.85
N GLY A 434 -22.26 -14.20 -6.35
CA GLY A 434 -21.66 -14.03 -7.67
C GLY A 434 -20.35 -13.23 -7.70
N THR A 435 -19.87 -12.72 -6.56
CA THR A 435 -18.58 -12.02 -6.49
C THR A 435 -17.43 -13.02 -6.31
N ARG A 436 -16.27 -12.71 -6.90
CA ARG A 436 -15.07 -13.58 -6.83
C ARG A 436 -13.97 -12.99 -5.95
N ARG A 437 -14.05 -11.71 -5.61
CA ARG A 437 -13.09 -11.02 -4.74
C ARG A 437 -13.85 -10.26 -3.68
N VAL A 438 -13.42 -10.38 -2.44
CA VAL A 438 -14.03 -9.68 -1.31
C VAL A 438 -12.94 -9.01 -0.49
N ALA A 439 -13.15 -7.74 -0.17
CA ALA A 439 -12.39 -7.03 0.85
C ALA A 439 -13.33 -6.66 1.99
N ILE A 440 -12.90 -6.87 3.23
CA ILE A 440 -13.64 -6.53 4.44
C ILE A 440 -12.80 -5.50 5.19
N HIS A 441 -13.33 -4.28 5.37
CA HIS A 441 -12.63 -3.17 6.05
C HIS A 441 -12.92 -3.10 7.55
N ASP A 442 -13.59 -4.12 8.09
CA ASP A 442 -13.88 -4.26 9.51
C ASP A 442 -13.67 -5.71 9.95
N GLN A 443 -13.09 -5.92 11.14
CA GLN A 443 -12.94 -7.25 11.72
C GLN A 443 -14.28 -7.74 12.29
N ASN A 444 -15.37 -7.62 11.54
CA ASN A 444 -16.60 -8.32 11.90
C ASN A 444 -16.58 -9.72 11.25
N PRO A 445 -16.19 -10.76 11.99
CA PRO A 445 -16.16 -12.13 11.50
C PRO A 445 -17.50 -12.65 10.96
N GLU A 446 -18.62 -12.05 11.37
CA GLU A 446 -19.94 -12.42 10.84
C GLU A 446 -20.07 -12.14 9.35
N LEU A 447 -19.40 -11.08 8.85
CA LEU A 447 -19.39 -10.74 7.42
C LEU A 447 -18.79 -11.87 6.56
N MET A 448 -17.93 -12.71 7.13
CA MET A 448 -17.36 -13.87 6.42
C MET A 448 -18.34 -15.03 6.26
N LYS A 449 -19.37 -15.13 7.10
CA LYS A 449 -20.36 -16.21 7.00
C LYS A 449 -21.15 -16.09 5.70
N ASP A 450 -21.43 -14.86 5.29
CA ASP A 450 -22.27 -14.55 4.13
C ASP A 450 -21.54 -14.59 2.78
N THR A 451 -20.22 -14.80 2.77
CA THR A 451 -19.43 -14.85 1.53
C THR A 451 -19.67 -16.15 0.73
N SER A 452 -19.42 -16.09 -0.57
CA SER A 452 -19.51 -17.24 -1.48
C SER A 452 -18.37 -18.25 -1.28
N PRO A 453 -18.58 -19.57 -1.43
CA PRO A 453 -17.48 -20.55 -1.47
C PRO A 453 -16.59 -20.40 -2.72
N ASN A 454 -17.10 -19.76 -3.78
CA ASN A 454 -16.40 -19.58 -5.06
C ASN A 454 -15.43 -18.37 -5.09
N LEU A 455 -15.03 -17.86 -3.93
CA LEU A 455 -14.09 -16.75 -3.85
C LEU A 455 -12.71 -17.15 -4.36
N ARG A 456 -12.13 -16.24 -5.14
CA ARG A 456 -10.74 -16.24 -5.57
C ARG A 456 -9.88 -15.41 -4.62
N SER A 457 -10.43 -14.39 -3.96
CA SER A 457 -9.70 -13.67 -2.93
C SER A 457 -10.58 -13.14 -1.81
N LEU A 458 -9.98 -13.10 -0.63
CA LEU A 458 -10.57 -12.61 0.60
C LEU A 458 -9.50 -11.84 1.39
N PHE A 459 -9.70 -10.54 1.49
CA PHE A 459 -8.82 -9.63 2.23
C PHE A 459 -9.55 -9.06 3.42
N CYS A 460 -9.03 -9.32 4.61
CA CYS A 460 -9.60 -8.82 5.84
C CYS A 460 -8.63 -7.78 6.38
N PHE A 461 -8.96 -6.52 6.14
CA PHE A 461 -8.23 -5.40 6.67
C PHE A 461 -8.75 -5.14 8.07
N GLU A 462 -7.83 -5.01 9.02
CA GLU A 462 -8.17 -4.37 10.27
C GLU A 462 -8.60 -2.94 9.97
N ARG A 463 -9.59 -2.45 10.71
CA ARG A 463 -9.89 -1.02 10.76
C ARG A 463 -8.59 -0.29 11.07
N MET A 464 -8.01 0.38 10.08
CA MET A 464 -6.69 1.02 10.12
C MET A 464 -6.24 1.44 11.54
N PRO A 465 -5.33 0.67 12.16
CA PRO A 465 -4.44 1.17 13.20
C PRO A 465 -3.04 1.29 12.61
N ASN A 466 -2.41 2.46 12.74
CA ASN A 466 -0.96 2.51 12.63
C ASN A 466 -0.35 1.60 13.73
N LEU A 467 0.67 0.85 13.31
CA LEU A 467 1.38 -0.27 13.93
C LEU A 467 1.40 -0.48 15.47
N SER A 468 1.18 -1.76 15.83
CA SER A 468 1.74 -2.59 16.92
C SER A 468 0.66 -3.10 17.89
N VAL A 469 0.43 -4.41 18.02
CA VAL A 469 1.20 -5.51 18.65
C VAL A 469 1.07 -5.48 20.17
N SER A 470 0.07 -6.21 20.70
CA SER A 470 -0.34 -6.22 22.10
C SER A 470 0.41 -7.26 22.91
N GLY A 471 1.20 -6.80 23.86
CA GLY A 471 1.75 -7.60 24.96
C GLY A 471 1.15 -7.18 26.30
N HIS A 472 0.50 -8.15 26.92
CA HIS A 472 -0.31 -7.99 28.11
C HIS A 472 0.47 -7.70 29.41
N ARG A 473 -0.18 -6.96 30.31
CA ARG A 473 -0.24 -7.31 31.75
C ARG A 473 -1.67 -7.29 32.29
N GLN A 474 -2.29 -8.48 32.27
CA GLN A 474 -3.06 -9.15 33.34
C GLN A 474 -4.27 -8.47 34.03
N GLY A 475 -4.70 -7.26 33.67
CA GLY A 475 -5.87 -6.62 34.32
C GLY A 475 -7.19 -6.75 33.58
N GLN A 476 -7.18 -6.61 32.25
CA GLN A 476 -8.40 -6.55 31.42
C GLN A 476 -8.60 -7.76 30.49
N LEU A 477 -7.72 -8.77 30.60
CA LEU A 477 -7.88 -10.07 29.95
C LEU A 477 -9.26 -10.69 30.19
N LYS A 478 -9.94 -10.36 31.29
CA LYS A 478 -11.19 -11.04 31.66
C LYS A 478 -12.40 -10.65 30.81
N VAL A 479 -12.44 -9.49 30.14
CA VAL A 479 -13.66 -9.07 29.40
C VAL A 479 -13.57 -9.34 27.90
N LEU A 480 -12.36 -9.45 27.32
CA LEU A 480 -12.19 -9.91 25.93
C LEU A 480 -11.81 -11.40 25.81
N MET A 481 -11.32 -12.05 26.88
CA MET A 481 -11.19 -13.52 26.89
C MET A 481 -12.50 -14.23 27.26
N GLU A 482 -13.45 -13.57 27.91
CA GLU A 482 -14.77 -14.17 28.21
C GLU A 482 -15.76 -14.03 27.04
N ALA A 483 -15.43 -13.27 26.01
CA ALA A 483 -15.98 -13.49 24.69
C ALA A 483 -15.27 -14.71 24.08
N ASN A 484 -15.60 -15.90 24.60
CA ASN A 484 -15.38 -17.19 23.95
C ASN A 484 -16.16 -17.20 22.62
N TYR A 485 -15.75 -16.37 21.66
CA TYR A 485 -16.01 -16.66 20.27
C TYR A 485 -14.99 -17.73 19.91
N ASP A 486 -15.44 -18.98 20.02
CA ASP A 486 -14.90 -20.09 19.25
C ASP A 486 -15.14 -19.77 17.76
N PHE A 487 -14.45 -18.74 17.27
CA PHE A 487 -14.41 -18.37 15.87
C PHE A 487 -13.30 -19.19 15.23
N SER A 488 -13.52 -20.49 15.27
CA SER A 488 -12.82 -21.42 14.43
C SER A 488 -13.36 -21.25 13.02
N LEU A 489 -12.58 -20.54 12.24
CA LEU A 489 -12.80 -20.37 10.82
C LEU A 489 -12.71 -21.76 10.15
N ASN A 490 -13.84 -22.43 9.98
CA ASN A 490 -14.01 -23.52 8.98
C ASN A 490 -13.89 -22.94 7.54
N ILE A 491 -12.97 -22.00 7.31
CA ILE A 491 -12.58 -21.43 6.01
C ILE A 491 -11.96 -22.53 5.16
N ILE A 492 -11.22 -23.44 5.79
CA ILE A 492 -10.62 -24.63 5.20
C ILE A 492 -11.65 -25.28 4.27
N ASP A 493 -12.80 -25.73 4.76
CA ASP A 493 -13.76 -26.45 3.89
C ASP A 493 -14.54 -25.54 2.92
N LYS A 494 -14.62 -24.23 3.18
CA LYS A 494 -15.49 -23.31 2.42
C LYS A 494 -14.84 -22.78 1.14
N TYR A 495 -13.53 -22.51 1.10
CA TYR A 495 -12.91 -21.76 -0.01
C TYR A 495 -11.82 -22.54 -0.76
N SER A 496 -12.22 -23.55 -1.52
CA SER A 496 -11.31 -24.36 -2.34
C SER A 496 -10.64 -23.59 -3.50
N LEU A 497 -11.26 -22.50 -3.97
CA LEU A 497 -10.79 -21.70 -5.12
C LEU A 497 -9.98 -20.46 -4.74
N LEU A 498 -9.68 -20.26 -3.45
CA LEU A 498 -9.00 -19.07 -2.97
C LEU A 498 -7.55 -19.03 -3.48
N ALA A 499 -7.20 -17.96 -4.20
CA ALA A 499 -5.88 -17.69 -4.74
C ALA A 499 -5.09 -16.69 -3.87
N ALA A 500 -5.77 -15.77 -3.20
CA ALA A 500 -5.14 -14.83 -2.27
C ALA A 500 -5.97 -14.68 -0.99
N PHE A 501 -5.29 -14.83 0.14
CA PHE A 501 -5.89 -14.70 1.47
C PHE A 501 -5.03 -13.79 2.34
N LYS A 502 -5.68 -12.76 2.88
CA LYS A 502 -5.10 -11.91 3.92
C LYS A 502 -6.06 -11.91 5.09
N PHE A 503 -5.52 -12.23 6.26
CA PHE A 503 -6.28 -12.20 7.49
C PHE A 503 -5.48 -11.55 8.60
N LYS A 504 -6.05 -10.49 9.17
CA LYS A 504 -5.52 -9.78 10.33
C LYS A 504 -6.52 -9.90 11.48
N GLN A 505 -6.11 -10.50 12.59
CA GLN A 505 -6.93 -10.79 13.77
C GLN A 505 -6.36 -10.11 15.01
N ALA A 506 -7.18 -9.35 15.73
CA ALA A 506 -6.83 -8.70 16.99
C ALA A 506 -7.19 -9.52 18.25
N GLY A 507 -7.49 -10.83 18.13
CA GLY A 507 -8.00 -11.66 19.24
C GLY A 507 -7.43 -13.08 19.29
N GLY A 508 -7.50 -13.70 20.48
CA GLY A 508 -7.01 -15.05 20.75
C GLY A 508 -7.96 -16.13 20.24
N GLY A 509 -7.73 -16.63 19.03
CA GLY A 509 -8.40 -17.81 18.48
C GLY A 509 -7.49 -18.57 17.51
N ASN A 510 -7.76 -19.85 17.31
CA ASN A 510 -7.09 -20.63 16.27
C ASN A 510 -7.73 -20.28 14.92
N ILE A 511 -6.91 -19.82 13.96
CA ILE A 511 -7.36 -19.53 12.59
C ILE A 511 -7.88 -20.80 11.89
N TRP A 512 -7.37 -21.96 12.32
CA TRP A 512 -7.64 -23.27 11.73
C TRP A 512 -8.10 -24.22 12.83
N ASN A 513 -9.21 -24.92 12.63
CA ASN A 513 -9.65 -25.96 13.56
C ASN A 513 -9.28 -27.36 13.08
N SER A 514 -8.88 -28.16 14.06
CA SER A 514 -8.80 -29.62 14.06
C SER A 514 -7.52 -30.30 13.57
N THR A 515 -7.22 -31.33 14.35
CA THR A 515 -6.18 -32.34 14.30
C THR A 515 -6.31 -33.35 13.15
N GLU A 516 -7.22 -33.12 12.18
CA GLU A 516 -7.49 -34.06 11.08
C GLU A 516 -7.80 -33.31 9.78
N VAL A 517 -6.79 -32.67 9.18
CA VAL A 517 -6.86 -32.30 7.76
C VAL A 517 -6.85 -33.63 6.98
N ASP A 518 -7.98 -34.01 6.38
CA ASP A 518 -8.05 -35.19 5.52
C ASP A 518 -7.03 -35.02 4.39
N GLU A 519 -5.94 -35.81 4.44
CA GLU A 519 -4.76 -35.68 3.61
C GLU A 519 -5.06 -35.79 2.10
N ARG A 520 -6.28 -36.21 1.72
CA ARG A 520 -6.59 -36.60 0.34
C ARG A 520 -7.20 -35.51 -0.53
N ASN A 521 -7.85 -34.49 0.04
CA ASN A 521 -8.46 -33.36 -0.70
C ASN A 521 -8.39 -32.06 0.13
N GLY A 522 -7.17 -31.69 0.54
CA GLY A 522 -6.97 -30.49 1.33
C GLY A 522 -7.48 -29.23 0.61
N PRO A 523 -8.13 -28.29 1.29
CA PRO A 523 -8.55 -27.03 0.68
C PRO A 523 -7.37 -26.09 0.44
N PHE A 524 -7.63 -24.95 -0.22
CA PHE A 524 -6.59 -23.99 -0.65
C PHE A 524 -5.64 -24.47 -1.74
N THR A 525 -5.97 -25.51 -2.50
CA THR A 525 -5.16 -25.99 -3.64
C THR A 525 -4.93 -24.92 -4.71
N SER A 526 -5.62 -23.79 -4.68
CA SER A 526 -5.39 -22.67 -5.59
C SER A 526 -4.60 -21.51 -4.97
N LEU A 527 -4.26 -21.58 -3.68
CA LEU A 527 -3.72 -20.47 -2.90
C LEU A 527 -2.27 -20.18 -3.30
N ARG A 528 -2.03 -18.91 -3.66
CA ARG A 528 -0.74 -18.37 -4.09
C ARG A 528 -0.22 -17.31 -3.13
N TYR A 529 -1.10 -16.59 -2.43
CA TYR A 529 -0.74 -15.58 -1.45
C TYR A 529 -1.43 -15.85 -0.12
N LEU A 530 -0.63 -15.94 0.94
CA LEU A 530 -1.10 -16.09 2.31
C LEU A 530 -0.40 -15.06 3.19
N GLU A 531 -1.17 -14.09 3.69
CA GLU A 531 -0.74 -13.15 4.73
C GLU A 531 -1.57 -13.39 5.99
N LEU A 532 -0.88 -13.70 7.09
CA LEU A 532 -1.51 -13.87 8.39
C LEU A 532 -0.88 -12.92 9.40
N SER A 533 -1.74 -12.22 10.14
CA SER A 533 -1.36 -11.40 11.27
C SER A 533 -2.30 -11.74 12.42
N SER A 534 -1.75 -12.26 13.50
CA SER A 534 -2.51 -12.65 14.69
C SER A 534 -1.68 -12.49 15.95
N LEU A 535 -2.38 -12.15 17.03
CA LEU A 535 -1.89 -12.12 18.40
C LEU A 535 -1.96 -13.51 19.07
N SER A 536 -2.44 -14.55 18.38
CA SER A 536 -2.55 -15.91 18.93
C SER A 536 -1.28 -16.75 18.72
N SER A 537 -0.98 -17.62 19.70
CA SER A 537 0.22 -18.47 19.73
C SER A 537 0.14 -19.75 18.89
N LEU A 538 -1.03 -20.09 18.36
CA LEU A 538 -1.28 -21.35 17.66
C LEU A 538 -1.91 -21.08 16.30
N VAL A 539 -1.05 -20.95 15.29
CA VAL A 539 -1.44 -21.11 13.90
C VAL A 539 -0.67 -22.30 13.36
N MET A 540 -1.29 -23.48 13.37
CA MET A 540 -0.81 -24.59 12.55
C MET A 540 -1.13 -24.26 11.10
N LEU A 541 -0.11 -24.09 10.27
CA LEU A 541 -0.33 -23.93 8.83
C LEU A 541 -1.05 -25.19 8.29
N PRO A 542 -1.98 -25.05 7.32
CA PRO A 542 -2.58 -26.19 6.63
C PRO A 542 -1.50 -27.12 6.09
N GLY A 543 -1.71 -28.44 6.12
CA GLY A 543 -0.71 -29.41 5.68
C GLY A 543 -0.25 -29.19 4.22
N ILE A 544 0.92 -29.74 3.85
CA ILE A 544 1.57 -29.53 2.54
C ILE A 544 0.63 -29.70 1.33
N ASN A 545 -0.33 -30.63 1.39
CA ASN A 545 -1.28 -30.90 0.31
C ASN A 545 -2.25 -29.73 0.03
N CYS A 546 -2.38 -28.79 0.98
CA CYS A 546 -3.23 -27.60 0.85
C CYS A 546 -2.50 -26.43 0.18
N LEU A 547 -1.16 -26.35 0.29
CA LEU A 547 -0.38 -25.15 -0.07
C LEU A 547 0.58 -25.39 -1.24
N THR A 548 0.27 -26.35 -2.12
CA THR A 548 1.18 -26.80 -3.18
C THR A 548 1.51 -25.74 -4.24
N PHE A 549 0.69 -24.71 -4.37
CA PHE A 549 0.88 -23.59 -5.31
C PHE A 549 1.24 -22.28 -4.62
N LEU A 550 1.53 -22.31 -3.32
CA LEU A 550 1.82 -21.11 -2.55
C LEU A 550 3.08 -20.42 -3.11
N GLN A 551 2.99 -19.13 -3.37
CA GLN A 551 4.06 -18.29 -3.90
C GLN A 551 4.56 -17.29 -2.85
N THR A 552 3.66 -16.73 -2.04
CA THR A 552 3.98 -15.79 -0.96
C THR A 552 3.43 -16.31 0.36
N LEU A 553 4.31 -16.41 1.36
CA LEU A 553 3.96 -16.62 2.75
C LEU A 553 4.46 -15.42 3.56
N ASP A 554 3.54 -14.61 4.06
CA ASP A 554 3.83 -13.46 4.91
C ASP A 554 3.25 -13.66 6.31
N LEU A 555 4.15 -13.83 7.27
CA LEU A 555 3.86 -14.04 8.68
C LEU A 555 4.55 -12.97 9.55
N ARG A 556 5.04 -11.86 8.97
CA ARG A 556 5.84 -10.85 9.70
C ARG A 556 5.14 -10.30 10.94
N CYS A 557 3.82 -10.20 10.89
CA CYS A 557 2.98 -9.65 11.95
C CYS A 557 2.39 -10.73 12.88
N MET A 558 3.07 -11.88 13.01
CA MET A 558 2.73 -12.95 13.95
C MET A 558 3.62 -12.88 15.19
N GLU A 559 3.06 -12.49 16.34
CA GLU A 559 3.86 -12.24 17.55
C GLU A 559 4.36 -13.51 18.27
N PHE A 560 3.51 -14.52 18.29
CA PHE A 560 3.71 -15.74 19.08
C PHE A 560 3.97 -16.97 18.20
N PHE A 561 4.35 -16.75 16.94
CA PHE A 561 4.68 -17.84 16.02
C PHE A 561 6.02 -18.49 16.39
N GLN A 562 6.01 -19.81 16.58
CA GLN A 562 7.17 -20.56 17.08
C GLN A 562 8.17 -20.91 15.98
N ASP A 563 7.75 -21.68 14.98
CA ASP A 563 8.62 -22.12 13.90
C ASP A 563 7.81 -22.58 12.66
N LEU A 564 8.46 -22.61 11.51
CA LEU A 564 7.89 -23.20 10.30
C LEU A 564 8.10 -24.71 10.26
N PRO A 565 7.05 -25.50 9.98
CA PRO A 565 7.23 -26.93 9.69
C PRO A 565 8.17 -27.16 8.50
N ASP A 566 9.00 -28.22 8.57
CA ASP A 566 10.03 -28.50 7.56
C ASP A 566 9.47 -28.71 6.14
N TRP A 567 8.22 -29.19 6.03
CA TRP A 567 7.56 -29.41 4.74
C TRP A 567 7.30 -28.10 3.97
N VAL A 568 7.22 -26.94 4.63
CA VAL A 568 7.00 -25.64 3.96
C VAL A 568 8.14 -25.33 2.99
N TRP A 569 9.38 -25.66 3.38
CA TRP A 569 10.57 -25.43 2.55
C TRP A 569 10.62 -26.32 1.30
N HIS A 570 9.77 -27.35 1.23
CA HIS A 570 9.67 -28.25 0.08
C HIS A 570 8.65 -27.76 -0.97
N ILE A 571 7.93 -26.67 -0.71
CA ILE A 571 7.01 -26.06 -1.68
C ILE A 571 7.81 -25.36 -2.78
N LYS A 572 7.91 -26.01 -3.94
CA LYS A 572 8.73 -25.54 -5.07
C LYS A 572 8.24 -24.23 -5.68
N THR A 573 6.98 -23.86 -5.49
CA THR A 573 6.39 -22.62 -6.03
C THR A 573 6.67 -21.39 -5.18
N LEU A 574 7.24 -21.53 -3.97
CA LEU A 574 7.51 -20.40 -3.09
C LEU A 574 8.51 -19.43 -3.71
N ARG A 575 8.14 -18.15 -3.66
CA ARG A 575 8.91 -16.99 -4.15
C ARG A 575 9.26 -16.04 -3.01
N HIS A 576 8.37 -15.88 -2.03
CA HIS A 576 8.58 -14.96 -0.91
C HIS A 576 8.19 -15.63 0.40
N VAL A 577 9.13 -15.63 1.35
CA VAL A 577 8.91 -16.08 2.74
C VAL A 577 9.34 -14.94 3.66
N LEU A 578 8.38 -14.37 4.37
CA LEU A 578 8.56 -13.20 5.23
C LEU A 578 8.12 -13.55 6.65
N LEU A 579 9.07 -13.60 7.57
CA LEU A 579 8.84 -14.10 8.92
C LEU A 579 9.09 -13.01 9.98
N PRO A 580 8.53 -13.18 11.20
CA PRO A 580 8.76 -12.26 12.31
C PRO A 580 10.25 -12.05 12.59
N ILE A 581 10.69 -10.81 12.40
CA ILE A 581 12.08 -10.42 12.63
C ILE A 581 12.45 -10.63 14.10
N MET A 582 11.58 -10.31 15.06
CA MET A 582 11.88 -10.43 16.49
C MET A 582 12.16 -11.86 16.99
N ARG A 583 11.75 -12.90 16.26
CA ARG A 583 11.90 -14.31 16.67
C ARG A 583 13.05 -15.01 15.95
N TYR A 584 13.35 -14.61 14.73
CA TYR A 584 14.25 -15.29 13.78
C TYR A 584 14.03 -16.81 13.74
N ILE A 585 13.22 -17.21 12.77
CA ILE A 585 12.75 -18.58 12.59
C ILE A 585 13.85 -19.45 11.97
N ARG A 586 13.87 -20.75 12.25
CA ARG A 586 14.88 -21.63 11.63
C ARG A 586 14.73 -21.59 10.12
N GLY A 587 15.81 -21.22 9.43
CA GLY A 587 15.86 -21.20 7.97
C GLY A 587 15.69 -22.60 7.35
N PRO A 588 15.72 -22.69 6.02
CA PRO A 588 15.49 -23.94 5.31
C PRO A 588 16.48 -25.06 5.74
N PRO A 589 16.03 -26.32 5.78
CA PRO A 589 16.91 -27.47 5.96
C PRO A 589 18.06 -27.50 4.94
N PRO A 590 19.21 -28.09 5.29
CA PRO A 590 20.32 -28.27 4.36
C PRO A 590 19.89 -29.09 3.14
N LEU A 591 20.56 -28.89 1.99
CA LEU A 591 20.31 -29.58 0.72
C LEU A 591 18.93 -29.32 0.06
N VAL A 592 18.07 -28.52 0.68
CA VAL A 592 16.82 -28.08 0.05
C VAL A 592 17.15 -27.09 -1.07
N GLU A 593 16.62 -27.37 -2.25
CA GLU A 593 16.75 -26.53 -3.44
C GLU A 593 15.45 -25.74 -3.67
N MET A 594 15.53 -24.42 -3.56
CA MET A 594 14.39 -23.52 -3.77
C MET A 594 14.69 -22.58 -4.95
N ARG A 595 14.44 -23.07 -6.16
CA ARG A 595 14.78 -22.34 -7.40
C ARG A 595 13.97 -21.07 -7.64
N ASN A 596 12.78 -20.96 -7.07
CA ASN A 596 11.89 -19.82 -7.29
C ASN A 596 11.95 -18.78 -6.17
N LEU A 597 12.66 -19.06 -5.06
CA LEU A 597 12.69 -18.20 -3.90
C LEU A 597 13.51 -16.93 -4.19
N GLN A 598 12.85 -15.78 -4.09
CA GLN A 598 13.41 -14.45 -4.33
C GLN A 598 13.59 -13.65 -3.04
N THR A 599 12.70 -13.80 -2.07
CA THR A 599 12.77 -13.09 -0.77
C THR A 599 12.73 -14.07 0.37
N LEU A 600 13.71 -13.96 1.29
CA LEU A 600 13.77 -14.70 2.53
C LEU A 600 14.09 -13.75 3.68
N GLY A 601 13.11 -13.48 4.55
CA GLY A 601 13.29 -12.57 5.68
C GLY A 601 12.87 -13.16 7.03
N GLY A 602 13.52 -12.72 8.11
CA GLY A 602 13.20 -13.14 9.48
C GLY A 602 13.68 -14.55 9.83
N VAL A 603 14.81 -14.99 9.27
CA VAL A 603 15.37 -16.34 9.51
C VAL A 603 16.68 -16.33 10.30
N LYS A 604 17.01 -17.46 10.91
CA LYS A 604 18.36 -17.78 11.41
C LYS A 604 18.92 -19.02 10.72
N PRO A 605 20.23 -19.05 10.41
CA PRO A 605 20.90 -20.25 9.90
C PRO A 605 20.66 -21.46 10.82
N ARG A 606 20.46 -22.66 10.24
CA ARG A 606 20.44 -23.89 11.05
C ARG A 606 21.87 -24.27 11.43
N LEU A 607 22.07 -24.80 12.63
CA LEU A 607 23.36 -25.39 13.02
C LEU A 607 23.82 -26.47 12.02
N SER A 608 22.88 -27.23 11.43
CA SER A 608 23.19 -28.25 10.43
C SER A 608 23.76 -27.71 9.11
N TRP A 609 23.66 -26.40 8.82
CA TRP A 609 24.34 -25.79 7.66
C TRP A 609 25.86 -25.92 7.74
N LYS A 610 26.42 -26.11 8.94
CA LYS A 610 27.85 -26.36 9.17
C LYS A 610 28.32 -27.69 8.57
N GLU A 611 27.47 -28.71 8.61
CA GLU A 611 27.86 -30.12 8.40
C GLU A 611 27.21 -30.75 7.19
N GLN A 612 25.96 -30.37 6.89
CA GLN A 612 25.12 -31.02 5.89
C GLN A 612 24.95 -30.19 4.61
N GLY A 613 25.67 -29.07 4.48
CA GLY A 613 25.63 -28.17 3.33
C GLY A 613 24.57 -27.07 3.43
N LEU A 614 24.72 -26.04 2.59
CA LEU A 614 23.85 -24.87 2.57
C LEU A 614 22.65 -25.06 1.62
N PRO A 615 21.49 -24.46 1.89
CA PRO A 615 20.37 -24.44 0.96
C PRO A 615 20.78 -23.81 -0.38
N TYR A 616 20.30 -24.37 -1.49
CA TYR A 616 20.58 -23.79 -2.82
C TYR A 616 19.45 -22.85 -3.22
N LEU A 617 19.75 -21.54 -3.18
CA LEU A 617 18.79 -20.44 -3.41
C LEU A 617 19.24 -19.58 -4.61
N PRO A 618 19.22 -20.11 -5.85
CA PRO A 618 19.87 -19.46 -6.99
C PRO A 618 19.23 -18.13 -7.39
N CYS A 619 17.93 -17.93 -7.14
CA CYS A 619 17.19 -16.73 -7.54
C CYS A 619 16.96 -15.74 -6.40
N LEU A 620 17.64 -15.91 -5.26
CA LEU A 620 17.42 -15.06 -4.10
C LEU A 620 17.94 -13.64 -4.36
N ARG A 621 17.04 -12.66 -4.23
CA ARG A 621 17.30 -11.23 -4.39
C ARG A 621 17.36 -10.49 -3.05
N GLU A 622 16.59 -10.94 -2.07
CA GLU A 622 16.49 -10.29 -0.76
C GLU A 622 16.66 -11.31 0.37
N LEU A 623 17.60 -11.02 1.27
CA LEU A 623 17.91 -11.87 2.41
C LEU A 623 18.00 -11.04 3.69
N HIS A 624 17.15 -11.35 4.66
CA HIS A 624 17.21 -10.81 6.01
C HIS A 624 17.32 -11.93 7.04
N MET A 625 18.42 -11.94 7.79
CA MET A 625 18.70 -12.98 8.78
C MET A 625 19.36 -12.45 10.05
N LYS A 626 19.25 -13.21 11.13
CA LYS A 626 20.08 -13.08 12.33
C LYS A 626 21.04 -14.25 12.45
N VAL A 627 22.26 -13.96 12.86
CA VAL A 627 23.33 -14.93 13.01
C VAL A 627 23.78 -14.91 14.46
N ASP A 628 23.65 -16.05 15.14
CA ASP A 628 24.10 -16.22 16.52
C ASP A 628 25.64 -16.35 16.58
N ASP A 629 26.26 -15.94 17.69
CA ASP A 629 27.73 -15.87 17.85
C ASP A 629 28.46 -17.20 17.64
N GLY A 630 27.77 -18.32 17.82
CA GLY A 630 28.29 -19.67 17.64
C GLY A 630 28.25 -20.19 16.19
N PHE A 631 27.74 -19.42 15.23
CA PHE A 631 27.69 -19.81 13.81
C PHE A 631 28.99 -19.45 13.08
N PRO A 632 29.57 -20.33 12.24
CA PRO A 632 30.88 -20.09 11.65
C PRO A 632 30.72 -19.09 10.52
N TRP A 633 31.26 -17.90 10.72
CA TRP A 633 31.09 -16.79 9.80
C TRP A 633 31.63 -17.08 8.39
N GLU A 634 32.71 -17.84 8.28
CA GLU A 634 33.32 -18.22 7.00
C GLU A 634 32.34 -19.01 6.12
N VAL A 635 31.61 -19.96 6.71
CA VAL A 635 30.57 -20.75 6.03
C VAL A 635 29.46 -19.84 5.50
N LEU A 636 29.06 -18.84 6.29
CA LEU A 636 28.04 -17.88 5.88
C LEU A 636 28.53 -16.95 4.75
N VAL A 637 29.77 -16.46 4.82
CA VAL A 637 30.35 -15.60 3.78
C VAL A 637 30.47 -16.38 2.47
N THR A 638 30.91 -17.63 2.50
CA THR A 638 30.94 -18.50 1.33
C THR A 638 29.54 -18.67 0.76
N PHE A 639 28.53 -18.94 1.60
CA PHE A 639 27.13 -19.04 1.17
C PHE A 639 26.66 -17.78 0.43
N ILE A 640 26.80 -16.62 1.07
CA ILE A 640 26.37 -15.33 0.51
C ILE A 640 27.11 -15.03 -0.80
N GLY A 641 28.39 -15.42 -0.89
CA GLY A 641 29.18 -15.33 -2.12
C GLY A 641 28.61 -16.13 -3.30
N THR A 642 27.82 -17.18 -3.04
CA THR A 642 27.16 -17.95 -4.11
C THR A 642 25.89 -17.30 -4.65
N LEU A 643 25.30 -16.33 -3.94
CA LEU A 643 24.04 -15.68 -4.28
C LEU A 643 24.26 -14.55 -5.31
N LYS A 644 24.26 -14.92 -6.59
CA LYS A 644 24.58 -14.02 -7.71
C LYS A 644 23.56 -12.90 -7.95
N HIS A 645 22.30 -13.12 -7.56
CA HIS A 645 21.20 -12.19 -7.80
C HIS A 645 20.83 -11.36 -6.56
N LEU A 646 21.62 -11.44 -5.49
CA LEU A 646 21.31 -10.77 -4.23
C LEU A 646 21.48 -9.24 -4.35
N GLU A 647 20.36 -8.55 -4.27
CA GLU A 647 20.19 -7.09 -4.36
C GLU A 647 20.11 -6.44 -2.98
N SER A 648 19.45 -7.10 -2.02
CA SER A 648 19.32 -6.63 -0.64
C SER A 648 19.79 -7.69 0.34
N LEU A 649 20.66 -7.30 1.27
CA LEU A 649 21.15 -8.13 2.35
C LEU A 649 21.01 -7.35 3.66
N THR A 650 20.49 -8.00 4.68
CA THR A 650 20.46 -7.50 6.05
C THR A 650 20.87 -8.65 6.97
N ILE A 651 21.94 -8.45 7.73
CA ILE A 651 22.43 -9.42 8.71
C ILE A 651 22.50 -8.73 10.07
N GLU A 652 21.92 -9.37 11.07
CA GLU A 652 22.00 -8.94 12.46
C GLU A 652 22.85 -9.93 13.28
N GLY A 653 23.81 -9.41 14.04
CA GLY A 653 24.72 -10.18 14.90
C GLY A 653 26.00 -9.40 15.24
N ASP A 654 26.71 -9.80 16.30
CA ASP A 654 27.85 -9.06 16.85
C ASP A 654 29.02 -8.86 15.87
N ARG A 655 29.09 -9.70 14.83
CA ARG A 655 30.11 -9.65 13.76
C ARG A 655 29.60 -9.07 12.43
N ALA A 656 28.38 -8.54 12.39
CA ALA A 656 27.78 -8.00 11.17
C ALA A 656 28.60 -6.85 10.54
N GLY A 657 29.35 -6.09 11.36
CA GLY A 657 30.25 -5.02 10.90
C GLY A 657 31.48 -5.47 10.09
N LEU A 658 31.77 -6.78 10.01
CA LEU A 658 32.95 -7.32 9.31
C LEU A 658 32.74 -7.57 7.82
N ILE A 659 31.56 -7.29 7.26
CA ILE A 659 31.27 -7.53 5.85
C ILE A 659 31.63 -6.30 5.02
N LYS A 660 32.72 -6.38 4.25
CA LYS A 660 32.90 -5.49 3.10
C LYS A 660 31.93 -5.92 2.00
N LEU A 661 30.72 -5.38 2.03
CA LEU A 661 29.79 -5.54 0.93
C LEU A 661 30.08 -4.47 -0.12
N GLY A 662 29.91 -4.82 -1.41
CA GLY A 662 29.99 -3.86 -2.51
C GLY A 662 28.95 -2.73 -2.37
N PRO A 663 29.00 -1.70 -3.24
CA PRO A 663 28.37 -0.38 -3.04
C PRO A 663 26.83 -0.36 -2.83
N ASN A 664 26.12 -1.47 -3.01
CA ASN A 664 24.64 -1.55 -2.96
C ASN A 664 24.09 -2.43 -1.82
N ARG A 665 24.86 -2.76 -0.78
CA ARG A 665 24.47 -3.79 0.20
C ARG A 665 24.61 -3.26 1.64
N ARG A 666 23.56 -3.43 2.45
CA ARG A 666 23.44 -2.82 3.80
C ARG A 666 23.96 -3.74 4.91
N ILE A 667 24.43 -3.11 6.00
CA ILE A 667 24.55 -3.70 7.34
C ILE A 667 23.59 -2.88 8.22
N TRP A 668 22.69 -3.54 8.96
CA TRP A 668 21.82 -2.86 9.92
C TRP A 668 22.40 -3.07 11.32
N ASP A 669 22.66 -1.98 12.04
CA ASP A 669 23.00 -1.97 13.46
C ASP A 669 21.76 -1.56 14.28
N PRO A 670 21.17 -2.46 15.09
CA PRO A 670 19.97 -2.16 15.88
C PRO A 670 20.17 -1.07 16.95
N THR A 671 21.42 -0.69 17.24
CA THR A 671 21.74 0.30 18.28
C THR A 671 21.73 1.76 17.79
N GLN A 672 21.72 2.00 16.47
CA GLN A 672 21.68 3.37 15.94
C GLN A 672 20.25 3.86 15.70
N LYS A 673 19.70 4.57 16.70
CA LYS A 673 18.54 5.44 16.49
C LYS A 673 18.97 6.65 15.63
N ARG A 674 18.48 6.68 14.38
CA ARG A 674 18.65 7.68 13.29
C ARG A 674 19.85 7.44 12.36
N PRO A 675 19.68 7.55 11.03
CA PRO A 675 20.82 7.72 10.13
C PRO A 675 21.44 9.11 10.38
N ALA A 676 22.73 9.14 10.67
CA ALA A 676 23.48 10.39 10.63
C ALA A 676 23.39 10.96 9.21
N MET A 677 22.87 12.18 9.08
CA MET A 677 23.06 12.99 7.88
C MET A 677 24.56 13.07 7.60
N GLU A 678 25.01 12.57 6.45
CA GLU A 678 26.34 12.90 5.95
C GLU A 678 26.36 14.40 5.59
N VAL A 679 26.85 15.19 6.55
CA VAL A 679 27.28 16.56 6.30
C VAL A 679 28.46 16.50 5.34
N LYS A 680 28.22 16.84 4.07
CA LYS A 680 29.28 17.11 3.07
C LYS A 680 30.25 18.14 3.64
N LYS A 681 31.43 17.70 4.07
CA LYS A 681 32.57 18.58 4.37
C LYS A 681 33.03 19.21 3.05
N ARG A 682 32.68 20.48 2.82
CA ARG A 682 33.28 21.31 1.77
C ARG A 682 34.75 21.51 2.10
N GLU A 683 35.64 20.87 1.33
CA GLU A 683 37.05 21.23 1.30
C GLU A 683 37.21 22.61 0.65
N ARG A 684 37.67 23.59 1.43
CA ARG A 684 38.13 24.88 0.91
C ARG A 684 39.54 24.70 0.36
N LEU A 685 39.67 24.76 -0.96
CA LEU A 685 40.94 24.99 -1.65
C LEU A 685 41.46 26.38 -1.27
N ASN A 686 42.44 26.45 -0.37
CA ASN A 686 43.26 27.63 -0.17
C ASN A 686 44.34 27.65 -1.27
N GLN A 687 44.13 28.47 -2.29
CA GLN A 687 45.20 28.94 -3.15
C GLN A 687 45.99 30.03 -2.39
N THR A 688 47.24 29.72 -2.06
CA THR A 688 48.26 30.75 -1.78
C THR A 688 49.43 30.49 -2.71
N ALA A 689 49.45 31.18 -3.84
CA ALA A 689 50.63 31.40 -4.64
C ALA A 689 51.25 32.75 -4.25
N CYS A 690 52.55 32.78 -4.00
CA CYS A 690 53.38 33.96 -3.87
C CYS A 690 54.84 33.53 -4.16
N PRO A 691 55.73 34.43 -4.60
CA PRO A 691 55.85 34.82 -6.00
C PRO A 691 57.26 34.55 -6.57
N LYS A 692 57.36 34.48 -7.90
CA LYS A 692 58.41 35.12 -8.72
C LYS A 692 58.03 35.06 -10.20
#